data_AF-A0A922SLZ1-F1
#
_entry.id   AF-A0A922SLZ1-F1
#
_cell.length_a   1.000
_cell.length_b   1.000
_cell.length_c   1.000
_cell.angle_alpha   90.00
_cell.angle_beta   90.00
_cell.angle_gamma   90.00
#
_symmetry.space_group_name_H-M   'P 1'
#
loop_
_entity.id
_entity.type
_entity.pdbx_description
1 polymer ?
#
loop_
_entity_poly.entity_id
_entity_poly.type
_entity_poly.pdbx_seq_one_letter_code
_entity_poly.pdbx_strand_id
1 'polypeptide(L)'
;MDTRKLTEILRGTIDPVQRQAAEEQLSQIHKIIGFAPSLLQVVMQNDVPIPVRQAGAVYLKNLVSSGWQEKEAEDGEPIPFNIHEQDRCMVRDIIVDAIIQAPDIIRVQLCVCLKTIIKHDFPARWTQIVDKVSIYLQSPEPNTWMGALLSLYQLIKNYEYCIAEKRIPLNEAMNLLLPMMYNLIVNLQADPSAESVLIQKQILKCFYGLIKYILPLDLITKDIFTKWMEVLRVVMEQPVPETTLQVDEDERMELPWWKCKKWAVHTLYRLFERYGSPVNAREEYAQFAEWYLTTFTGGILEVLLRVLDQYRNKVYISPRVLQQTISYIDQCVTHAHSWKLLKPHMFAIIQDVLFPLMSYSEADEELWESDPHEYIRIKFDIFEDFVSPVTAAQTLLTSCCKKRKDMLGRTMHLCMQVLTNQNGEYGPRQRDGALHMVGTLNDILIKKKMYKDEIDSLLSQYVFPEFLSPLGYMRARACWVLHSFGNIRFKNDQLLLEAIRLIVTALLNDHELPVRVEAAVAIQMLLSSQEKAHKYLEPQVKAVTTELLKLIRETENDNIAIVLQKIVPLYTEQLIDMAYEITEHLATTFSKVIETDLGTDEKAITAMGLLNTMETVLTVMEDNPEIMAQLEKTVLRVVGHILHHNIMEYYEEAMTLLCNLTSRTISEDMWKVLEMLYQVFEKEGFDYFTDMMPVLHNYITVDTNAFLSNENHILAMFNMAKAVLNSDSEDESEIYAAKLLEVMVLQCSGKIDNCLPSFVELVLNRLTRKVNTSELRTMLLQVLIAILYCNPQLLFTILDKLQESVPNASITQHFLKQWIHDTDCFMGLHDRKLCVLGICTLLEMGPQRPNLDEIMPKLLPSCLVLFDGLKRAYEIRAEADEETSSEEDDEEEDEEVLSSDEDDLDEMNNEYLENLARMALKTSERQGVTMTANVEEYEESDDAFQRMFVFVKKKMFFKQKNPRPAVTAVPLPNKTWQPIDDDDYEPEDTAIECYTTPLDEKDCVIDEYIKFKTTLHTLSNTEPALYHALTSGLDEAQQKQLNAVFVLADQRKAQQDSKRIEQSGGYMFTVPAQVPTKFKFGS
;
A
#
# COMPACT_ATOMS: atom_id res chain seq x y z
N MET A 1 -20.26 23.32 -39.71
CA MET A 1 -18.85 23.47 -40.11
C MET A 1 -18.62 22.67 -41.38
N ASP A 2 -17.64 22.99 -42.24
CA ASP A 2 -17.38 22.19 -43.45
C ASP A 2 -16.61 20.91 -43.08
N THR A 3 -17.26 19.75 -43.22
CA THR A 3 -16.68 18.44 -42.88
C THR A 3 -15.45 18.13 -43.73
N ARG A 4 -15.37 18.63 -44.97
CA ARG A 4 -14.22 18.39 -45.86
C ARG A 4 -12.95 19.05 -45.33
N LYS A 5 -13.08 20.29 -44.84
CA LYS A 5 -11.98 21.03 -44.22
C LYS A 5 -11.49 20.32 -42.95
N LEU A 6 -12.41 19.78 -42.15
CA LEU A 6 -12.06 19.00 -40.96
C LEU A 6 -11.30 17.72 -41.32
N THR A 7 -11.73 17.02 -42.38
CA THR A 7 -11.02 15.83 -42.90
C THR A 7 -9.60 16.15 -43.35
N GLU A 8 -9.38 17.29 -44.03
CA GLU A 8 -8.04 17.72 -44.44
C GLU A 8 -7.14 18.03 -43.24
N ILE A 9 -7.67 18.71 -42.22
CA ILE A 9 -6.93 19.00 -40.98
C ILE A 9 -6.56 17.70 -40.26
N LEU A 10 -7.51 16.77 -40.10
CA LEU A 10 -7.26 15.46 -39.49
C LEU A 10 -6.31 14.57 -40.31
N ARG A 11 -6.22 14.79 -41.63
CA ARG A 11 -5.19 14.13 -42.44
C ARG A 11 -3.81 14.72 -42.13
N GLY A 12 -3.73 16.04 -41.93
CA GLY A 12 -2.51 16.75 -41.57
C GLY A 12 -1.93 16.32 -40.22
N THR A 13 -2.76 15.89 -39.25
CA THR A 13 -2.27 15.39 -37.95
C THR A 13 -1.52 14.07 -38.02
N ILE A 14 -1.69 13.32 -39.13
CA ILE A 14 -1.03 12.03 -39.37
C ILE A 14 0.28 12.23 -40.15
N ASP A 15 0.47 13.36 -40.82
CA ASP A 15 1.68 13.69 -41.57
C ASP A 15 2.72 14.36 -40.64
N PRO A 16 3.92 13.77 -40.43
CA PRO A 16 4.95 14.34 -39.57
C PRO A 16 5.33 15.79 -39.90
N VAL A 17 5.20 16.21 -41.17
CA VAL A 17 5.56 17.56 -41.61
C VAL A 17 4.44 18.57 -41.29
N GLN A 18 3.18 18.13 -41.33
CA GLN A 18 2.01 19.00 -41.17
C GLN A 18 1.35 18.90 -39.80
N ARG A 19 1.78 17.96 -38.96
CA ARG A 19 1.18 17.62 -37.67
C ARG A 19 1.02 18.83 -36.75
N GLN A 20 2.11 19.56 -36.50
CA GLN A 20 2.10 20.70 -35.59
C GLN A 20 1.13 21.81 -36.05
N ALA A 21 1.16 22.13 -37.35
CA ALA A 21 0.26 23.12 -37.93
C ALA A 21 -1.22 22.66 -37.89
N ALA A 22 -1.48 21.38 -38.10
CA ALA A 22 -2.82 20.81 -38.03
C ALA A 22 -3.37 20.76 -36.60
N GLU A 23 -2.55 20.40 -35.61
CA GLU A 23 -2.91 20.39 -34.18
C GLU A 23 -3.19 21.81 -33.66
N GLU A 24 -2.40 22.81 -34.07
CA GLU A 24 -2.67 24.23 -33.77
C GLU A 24 -4.01 24.69 -34.36
N GLN A 25 -4.31 24.30 -35.60
CA GLN A 25 -5.60 24.61 -36.23
C GLN A 25 -6.76 23.95 -35.48
N LEU A 26 -6.64 22.68 -35.08
CA LEU A 26 -7.65 21.99 -34.25
C LEU A 26 -7.86 22.70 -32.91
N SER A 27 -6.77 23.13 -32.27
CA SER A 27 -6.80 23.90 -31.02
C SER A 27 -7.51 25.25 -31.16
N GLN A 28 -7.51 25.86 -32.34
CA GLN A 28 -8.27 27.10 -32.57
C GLN A 28 -9.76 26.84 -32.79
N ILE A 29 -10.12 25.75 -33.47
CA ILE A 29 -11.51 25.51 -33.90
C ILE A 29 -12.33 24.65 -32.93
N HIS A 30 -11.71 23.95 -31.97
CA HIS A 30 -12.45 23.06 -31.04
C HIS A 30 -13.48 23.79 -30.18
N LYS A 31 -13.31 25.11 -29.98
CA LYS A 31 -14.24 25.96 -29.20
C LYS A 31 -15.50 26.37 -29.96
N ILE A 32 -15.59 26.06 -31.25
CA ILE A 32 -16.72 26.47 -32.10
C ILE A 32 -17.91 25.54 -31.84
N ILE A 33 -19.09 26.10 -31.57
CA ILE A 33 -20.34 25.34 -31.44
C ILE A 33 -20.63 24.60 -32.76
N GLY A 34 -20.94 23.32 -32.67
CA GLY A 34 -21.12 22.38 -33.77
C GLY A 34 -19.86 21.61 -34.13
N PHE A 35 -18.72 21.85 -33.46
CA PHE A 35 -17.46 21.14 -33.74
C PHE A 35 -17.55 19.67 -33.36
N ALA A 36 -17.96 19.32 -32.14
CA ALA A 36 -18.01 17.92 -31.69
C ALA A 36 -18.98 17.06 -32.52
N PRO A 37 -20.20 17.52 -32.86
CA PRO A 37 -21.08 16.80 -33.79
C PRO A 37 -20.50 16.66 -35.21
N SER A 38 -19.85 17.72 -35.73
CA SER A 38 -19.21 17.67 -37.06
C SER A 38 -18.05 16.67 -37.09
N LEU A 39 -17.29 16.58 -35.99
CA LEU A 39 -16.21 15.62 -35.83
C LEU A 39 -16.73 14.18 -35.79
N LEU A 40 -17.79 13.92 -35.01
CA LEU A 40 -18.46 12.61 -35.00
C LEU A 40 -19.00 12.24 -36.39
N GLN A 41 -19.54 13.20 -37.15
CA GLN A 41 -19.97 12.97 -38.53
C GLN A 41 -18.82 12.56 -39.44
N VAL A 42 -17.65 13.20 -39.35
CA VAL A 42 -16.46 12.82 -40.12
C VAL A 42 -15.96 11.42 -39.74
N VAL A 43 -16.00 11.07 -38.45
CA VAL A 43 -15.64 9.72 -37.97
C VAL A 43 -16.56 8.64 -38.56
N MET A 44 -17.82 8.98 -38.81
CA MET A 44 -18.82 8.08 -39.39
C MET A 44 -18.89 8.06 -40.91
N GLN A 45 -18.16 8.94 -41.60
CA GLN A 45 -18.14 9.01 -43.07
C GLN A 45 -17.32 7.87 -43.68
N ASN A 46 -17.97 6.99 -44.45
CA ASN A 46 -17.33 5.83 -45.07
C ASN A 46 -16.42 6.17 -46.25
N ASP A 47 -16.56 7.36 -46.84
CA ASP A 47 -15.71 7.91 -47.89
C ASP A 47 -14.36 8.46 -47.37
N VAL A 48 -14.23 8.62 -46.05
CA VAL A 48 -12.99 9.06 -45.39
C VAL A 48 -12.10 7.84 -45.08
N PRO A 49 -10.78 7.89 -45.35
CA PRO A 49 -9.87 6.79 -45.03
C PRO A 49 -9.84 6.46 -43.52
N ILE A 50 -9.75 5.17 -43.18
CA ILE A 50 -9.76 4.67 -41.79
C ILE A 50 -8.75 5.39 -40.88
N PRO A 51 -7.49 5.64 -41.26
CA PRO A 51 -6.54 6.36 -40.39
C PRO A 51 -7.02 7.76 -39.99
N VAL A 52 -7.66 8.47 -40.90
CA VAL A 52 -8.20 9.83 -40.65
C VAL A 52 -9.42 9.76 -39.74
N ARG A 53 -10.29 8.76 -39.94
CA ARG A 53 -11.44 8.50 -39.06
C ARG A 53 -10.99 8.13 -37.65
N GLN A 54 -9.94 7.32 -37.52
CA GLN A 54 -9.36 6.94 -36.24
C GLN A 54 -8.75 8.16 -35.52
N ALA A 55 -7.98 9.00 -36.22
CA ALA A 55 -7.46 10.25 -35.66
C ALA A 55 -8.59 11.16 -35.16
N GLY A 56 -9.68 11.28 -35.94
CA GLY A 56 -10.88 12.01 -35.53
C GLY A 56 -11.56 11.42 -34.29
N ALA A 57 -11.65 10.09 -34.19
CA ALA A 57 -12.25 9.41 -33.04
C ALA A 57 -11.41 9.57 -31.76
N VAL A 58 -10.08 9.51 -31.88
CA VAL A 58 -9.15 9.76 -30.77
C VAL A 58 -9.24 11.22 -30.32
N TYR A 59 -9.32 12.18 -31.25
CA TYR A 59 -9.51 13.58 -30.91
C TYR A 59 -10.86 13.81 -30.22
N LEU A 60 -11.94 13.21 -30.74
CA LEU A 60 -13.27 13.29 -30.14
C LEU A 60 -13.27 12.74 -28.72
N LYS A 61 -12.62 11.61 -28.48
CA LYS A 61 -12.42 11.04 -27.14
C LYS A 61 -11.77 12.05 -26.21
N ASN A 62 -10.62 12.62 -26.60
CA ASN A 62 -9.91 13.57 -25.77
C ASN A 62 -10.75 14.81 -25.47
N LEU A 63 -11.47 15.33 -26.49
CA LEU A 63 -12.36 16.47 -26.36
C LEU A 63 -13.52 16.21 -25.38
N VAL A 64 -14.16 15.04 -25.48
CA VAL A 64 -15.25 14.64 -24.57
C VAL A 64 -14.69 14.42 -23.16
N SER A 65 -13.56 13.74 -23.02
CA SER A 65 -12.94 13.50 -21.71
C SER A 65 -12.57 14.79 -20.97
N SER A 66 -12.08 15.83 -21.67
CA SER A 66 -11.68 17.09 -21.04
C SER A 66 -12.81 18.11 -20.92
N GLY A 67 -13.78 18.13 -21.85
CA GLY A 67 -14.76 19.20 -21.99
C GLY A 67 -16.21 18.84 -21.69
N TRP A 68 -16.52 17.59 -21.30
CA TRP A 68 -17.90 17.18 -21.01
C TRP A 68 -18.37 17.54 -19.60
N GLN A 69 -17.48 17.53 -18.60
CA GLN A 69 -17.81 17.99 -17.25
C GLN A 69 -17.86 19.52 -17.23
N GLU A 70 -18.94 20.10 -16.68
CA GLU A 70 -18.99 21.53 -16.38
C GLU A 70 -18.03 21.84 -15.23
N LYS A 71 -16.88 22.46 -15.53
CA LYS A 71 -15.97 23.00 -14.52
C LYS A 71 -16.35 24.45 -14.21
N GLU A 72 -16.51 24.79 -12.94
CA GLU A 72 -16.66 26.17 -12.48
C GLU A 72 -15.32 26.90 -12.58
N ALA A 73 -15.35 28.22 -12.74
CA ALA A 73 -14.13 29.03 -12.75
C ALA A 73 -13.71 29.34 -11.32
N GLU A 74 -12.46 29.07 -10.95
CA GLU A 74 -11.88 29.55 -9.70
C GLU A 74 -11.68 31.07 -9.75
N ASP A 75 -11.71 31.73 -8.58
CA ASP A 75 -11.64 33.19 -8.48
C ASP A 75 -10.33 33.72 -9.07
N GLY A 76 -10.42 34.35 -10.24
CA GLY A 76 -9.29 34.95 -10.97
C GLY A 76 -8.82 34.17 -12.20
N GLU A 77 -9.32 32.96 -12.43
CA GLU A 77 -8.99 32.14 -13.59
C GLU A 77 -9.97 32.32 -14.77
N PRO A 78 -9.50 32.18 -16.03
CA PRO A 78 -10.39 32.20 -17.19
C PRO A 78 -11.32 30.97 -17.19
N ILE A 79 -12.59 31.19 -17.55
CA ILE A 79 -13.61 30.13 -17.61
C ILE A 79 -13.08 28.94 -18.43
N PRO A 80 -12.96 27.74 -17.84
CA PRO A 80 -12.47 26.56 -18.53
C PRO A 80 -13.38 26.18 -19.70
N PHE A 81 -12.80 25.63 -20.76
CA PHE A 81 -13.58 25.24 -21.94
C PHE A 81 -14.52 24.07 -21.61
N ASN A 82 -15.81 24.30 -21.85
CA ASN A 82 -16.86 23.29 -21.76
C ASN A 82 -17.54 23.13 -23.12
N ILE A 83 -17.80 21.89 -23.53
CA ILE A 83 -18.61 21.60 -24.74
C ILE A 83 -20.01 22.15 -24.50
N HIS A 84 -20.51 22.95 -25.44
CA HIS A 84 -21.82 23.58 -25.33
C HIS A 84 -22.95 22.53 -25.27
N GLU A 85 -23.98 22.77 -24.47
CA GLU A 85 -25.08 21.79 -24.25
C GLU A 85 -25.81 21.37 -25.55
N GLN A 86 -25.89 22.27 -26.53
CA GLN A 86 -26.42 21.95 -27.86
C GLN A 86 -25.62 20.83 -28.56
N ASP A 87 -24.29 20.90 -28.49
CA ASP A 87 -23.41 19.89 -29.06
C ASP A 87 -23.49 18.59 -28.24
N ARG A 88 -23.57 18.70 -26.91
CA ARG A 88 -23.76 17.53 -26.04
C ARG A 88 -25.04 16.78 -26.38
N CYS A 89 -26.15 17.49 -26.56
CA CYS A 89 -27.42 16.89 -26.96
C CYS A 89 -27.31 16.13 -28.29
N MET A 90 -26.72 16.74 -29.31
CA MET A 90 -26.53 16.08 -30.61
C MET A 90 -25.61 14.85 -30.52
N VAL A 91 -24.54 14.93 -29.72
CA VAL A 91 -23.63 13.80 -29.52
C VAL A 91 -24.34 12.66 -28.80
N ARG A 92 -25.12 12.94 -27.73
CA ARG A 92 -25.97 11.94 -27.04
C ARG A 92 -26.95 11.26 -28.01
N ASP A 93 -27.54 12.04 -28.90
CA ASP A 93 -28.50 11.54 -29.89
C ASP A 93 -27.87 10.70 -31.00
N ILE A 94 -26.55 10.67 -31.19
CA ILE A 94 -25.90 9.95 -32.30
C ILE A 94 -24.93 8.86 -31.80
N ILE A 95 -24.35 9.01 -30.61
CA ILE A 95 -23.20 8.20 -30.17
C ILE A 95 -23.47 6.69 -30.15
N VAL A 96 -24.67 6.25 -29.74
CA VAL A 96 -25.05 4.82 -29.71
C VAL A 96 -25.13 4.27 -31.13
N ASP A 97 -25.74 5.03 -32.05
CA ASP A 97 -25.89 4.66 -33.46
C ASP A 97 -24.51 4.60 -34.15
N ALA A 98 -23.62 5.52 -33.78
CA ALA A 98 -22.24 5.55 -34.24
C ALA A 98 -21.44 4.33 -33.76
N ILE A 99 -21.58 3.91 -32.49
CA ILE A 99 -20.93 2.71 -31.94
C ILE A 99 -21.35 1.46 -32.71
N ILE A 100 -22.64 1.36 -33.07
CA ILE A 100 -23.18 0.21 -33.80
C ILE A 100 -22.62 0.13 -35.22
N GLN A 101 -22.56 1.26 -35.93
CA GLN A 101 -22.11 1.29 -37.33
C GLN A 101 -20.58 1.34 -37.50
N ALA A 102 -19.84 1.71 -36.46
CA ALA A 102 -18.40 1.87 -36.53
C ALA A 102 -17.65 0.52 -36.63
N PRO A 103 -16.51 0.48 -37.35
CA PRO A 103 -15.57 -0.64 -37.29
C PRO A 103 -14.88 -0.68 -35.91
N ASP A 104 -14.36 -1.85 -35.53
CA ASP A 104 -13.85 -2.12 -34.17
C ASP A 104 -12.85 -1.07 -33.66
N ILE A 105 -11.88 -0.66 -34.49
CA ILE A 105 -10.84 0.31 -34.10
C ILE A 105 -11.39 1.69 -33.72
N ILE A 106 -12.51 2.08 -34.32
CA ILE A 106 -13.23 3.33 -34.02
C ILE A 106 -14.19 3.09 -32.86
N ARG A 107 -14.89 1.95 -32.87
CA ARG A 107 -15.89 1.57 -31.87
C ARG A 107 -15.32 1.63 -30.45
N VAL A 108 -14.10 1.14 -30.24
CA VAL A 108 -13.42 1.19 -28.92
C VAL A 108 -13.26 2.63 -28.42
N GLN A 109 -12.87 3.58 -29.28
CA GLN A 109 -12.72 4.99 -28.89
C GLN A 109 -14.08 5.64 -28.58
N LEU A 110 -15.12 5.32 -29.37
CA LEU A 110 -16.48 5.81 -29.12
C LEU A 110 -17.08 5.25 -27.82
N CYS A 111 -16.76 4.01 -27.44
CA CYS A 111 -17.16 3.47 -26.14
C CYS A 111 -16.54 4.25 -24.97
N VAL A 112 -15.30 4.75 -25.10
CA VAL A 112 -14.70 5.61 -24.07
C VAL A 112 -15.43 6.95 -23.99
N CYS A 113 -15.78 7.55 -25.13
CA CYS A 113 -16.62 8.75 -25.16
C CYS A 113 -17.94 8.50 -24.43
N LEU A 114 -18.61 7.39 -24.74
CA LEU A 114 -19.88 7.01 -24.12
C LEU A 114 -19.74 6.83 -22.61
N LYS A 115 -18.66 6.22 -22.13
CA LYS A 115 -18.39 6.07 -20.68
C LYS A 115 -18.38 7.43 -19.98
N THR A 116 -17.66 8.41 -20.52
CA THR A 116 -17.62 9.78 -19.97
C THR A 116 -19.01 10.43 -19.99
N ILE A 117 -19.75 10.30 -21.09
CA ILE A 117 -21.10 10.87 -21.20
C ILE A 117 -22.04 10.25 -20.15
N ILE A 118 -22.04 8.93 -19.99
CA ILE A 118 -22.86 8.23 -18.99
C ILE A 118 -22.51 8.70 -17.57
N LYS A 119 -21.22 8.82 -17.24
CA LYS A 119 -20.75 9.22 -15.91
C LYS A 119 -21.35 10.55 -15.43
N HIS A 120 -21.50 11.51 -16.34
CA HIS A 120 -21.98 12.84 -15.99
C HIS A 120 -23.48 13.04 -16.24
N ASP A 121 -24.07 12.35 -17.22
CA ASP A 121 -25.43 12.64 -17.68
C ASP A 121 -26.47 11.58 -17.27
N PHE A 122 -26.10 10.34 -16.94
CA PHE A 122 -27.06 9.30 -16.54
C PHE A 122 -27.17 9.21 -15.00
N PRO A 123 -28.39 9.10 -14.43
CA PRO A 123 -29.69 9.05 -15.08
C PRO A 123 -30.34 10.44 -15.26
N ALA A 124 -29.75 11.51 -14.71
CA ALA A 124 -30.44 12.79 -14.54
C ALA A 124 -30.76 13.51 -15.87
N ARG A 125 -29.77 13.65 -16.76
CA ARG A 125 -29.88 14.41 -18.02
C ARG A 125 -30.13 13.52 -19.23
N TRP A 126 -29.82 12.22 -19.16
CA TRP A 126 -29.90 11.31 -20.32
C TRP A 126 -30.34 9.88 -19.97
N THR A 127 -31.65 9.63 -19.96
CA THR A 127 -32.23 8.29 -19.74
C THR A 127 -32.40 7.48 -21.04
N GLN A 128 -32.45 8.15 -22.19
CA GLN A 128 -32.79 7.57 -23.50
C GLN A 128 -31.78 6.54 -24.00
N ILE A 129 -30.59 6.46 -23.40
CA ILE A 129 -29.62 5.40 -23.69
C ILE A 129 -30.24 4.00 -23.49
N VAL A 130 -31.06 3.82 -22.45
CA VAL A 130 -31.73 2.55 -22.14
C VAL A 130 -32.71 2.17 -23.25
N ASP A 131 -33.50 3.14 -23.72
CA ASP A 131 -34.47 2.95 -24.80
C ASP A 131 -33.77 2.57 -26.11
N LYS A 132 -32.68 3.26 -26.46
CA LYS A 132 -31.90 2.94 -27.66
C LYS A 132 -31.30 1.54 -27.63
N VAL A 133 -30.67 1.17 -26.51
CA VAL A 133 -30.12 -0.18 -26.33
C VAL A 133 -31.23 -1.23 -26.45
N SER A 134 -32.39 -0.99 -25.83
CA SER A 134 -33.56 -1.87 -25.91
C SER A 134 -34.04 -2.07 -27.35
N ILE A 135 -34.15 -1.00 -28.15
CA ILE A 135 -34.57 -1.07 -29.56
C ILE A 135 -33.59 -1.92 -30.38
N TYR A 136 -32.28 -1.69 -30.23
CA TYR A 136 -31.27 -2.42 -31.01
C TYR A 136 -31.12 -3.88 -30.58
N LEU A 137 -31.33 -4.22 -29.31
CA LEU A 137 -31.33 -5.62 -28.85
C LEU A 137 -32.52 -6.42 -29.42
N GLN A 138 -33.63 -5.74 -29.75
CA GLN A 138 -34.81 -6.37 -30.37
C GLN A 138 -34.73 -6.43 -31.91
N SER A 139 -33.75 -5.75 -32.51
CA SER A 139 -33.52 -5.77 -33.95
C SER A 139 -33.21 -7.19 -34.43
N PRO A 140 -33.71 -7.63 -35.61
CA PRO A 140 -33.37 -8.93 -36.17
C PRO A 140 -31.94 -9.00 -36.75
N GLU A 141 -31.18 -7.90 -36.76
CA GLU A 141 -29.83 -7.84 -37.34
C GLU A 141 -28.72 -8.11 -36.32
N PRO A 142 -27.95 -9.21 -36.45
CA PRO A 142 -26.88 -9.56 -35.52
C PRO A 142 -25.79 -8.50 -35.37
N ASN A 143 -25.52 -7.77 -36.46
CA ASN A 143 -24.53 -6.70 -36.50
C ASN A 143 -24.83 -5.56 -35.53
N THR A 144 -26.10 -5.36 -35.16
CA THR A 144 -26.51 -4.29 -34.23
C THR A 144 -26.34 -4.67 -32.76
N TRP A 145 -26.40 -5.97 -32.43
CA TRP A 145 -26.38 -6.45 -31.05
C TRP A 145 -25.05 -6.17 -30.37
N MET A 146 -23.92 -6.33 -31.07
CA MET A 146 -22.60 -6.08 -30.49
C MET A 146 -22.44 -4.64 -30.02
N GLY A 147 -22.81 -3.66 -30.86
CA GLY A 147 -22.73 -2.23 -30.49
C GLY A 147 -23.67 -1.86 -29.35
N ALA A 148 -24.88 -2.43 -29.34
CA ALA A 148 -25.83 -2.24 -28.24
C ALA A 148 -25.31 -2.82 -26.91
N LEU A 149 -24.76 -4.04 -26.93
CA LEU A 149 -24.19 -4.69 -25.74
C LEU A 149 -22.93 -3.99 -25.24
N LEU A 150 -22.08 -3.45 -26.13
CA LEU A 150 -20.94 -2.63 -25.73
C LEU A 150 -21.39 -1.33 -25.07
N SER A 151 -22.47 -0.72 -25.56
CA SER A 151 -23.07 0.47 -24.95
C SER A 151 -23.65 0.16 -23.57
N LEU A 152 -24.37 -0.96 -23.44
CA LEU A 152 -24.86 -1.47 -22.17
C LEU A 152 -23.73 -1.77 -21.19
N TYR A 153 -22.62 -2.33 -21.67
CA TYR A 153 -21.46 -2.60 -20.83
C TYR A 153 -20.87 -1.32 -20.24
N GLN A 154 -20.81 -0.21 -20.98
CA GLN A 154 -20.36 1.07 -20.43
C GLN A 154 -21.31 1.60 -19.35
N LEU A 155 -22.63 1.41 -19.52
CA LEU A 155 -23.62 1.76 -18.50
C LEU A 155 -23.42 0.95 -17.21
N ILE A 156 -23.21 -0.35 -17.31
CA ILE A 156 -22.94 -1.22 -16.16
C ILE A 156 -21.62 -0.83 -15.49
N LYS A 157 -20.56 -0.62 -16.28
CA LYS A 157 -19.22 -0.26 -15.78
C LYS A 157 -19.19 1.07 -15.02
N ASN A 158 -20.07 2.02 -15.37
CA ASN A 158 -20.18 3.29 -14.65
C ASN A 158 -20.59 3.11 -13.17
N TYR A 159 -21.32 2.05 -12.85
CA TYR A 159 -21.81 1.75 -11.52
C TYR A 159 -21.07 0.57 -10.86
N GLU A 160 -19.92 0.16 -11.41
CA GLU A 160 -19.18 -1.02 -10.95
C GLU A 160 -18.78 -0.91 -9.47
N TYR A 161 -18.30 0.26 -9.05
CA TYR A 161 -17.83 0.56 -7.68
C TYR A 161 -18.83 1.36 -6.84
N CYS A 162 -20.07 1.50 -7.32
CA CYS A 162 -21.09 2.23 -6.58
C CYS A 162 -21.71 1.34 -5.47
N ILE A 163 -21.91 1.92 -4.29
CA ILE A 163 -22.73 1.30 -3.24
C ILE A 163 -24.17 1.05 -3.72
N ALA A 164 -24.86 0.09 -3.09
CA ALA A 164 -26.19 -0.39 -3.51
C ALA A 164 -27.21 0.73 -3.78
N GLU A 165 -27.26 1.76 -2.92
CA GLU A 165 -28.19 2.90 -3.06
C GLU A 165 -27.97 3.71 -4.34
N LYS A 166 -26.70 3.91 -4.75
CA LYS A 166 -26.36 4.63 -5.99
C LYS A 166 -26.63 3.79 -7.24
N ARG A 167 -26.81 2.46 -7.11
CA ARG A 167 -27.08 1.54 -8.23
C ARG A 167 -28.55 1.42 -8.60
N ILE A 168 -29.47 2.05 -7.86
CA ILE A 168 -30.93 2.01 -8.14
C ILE A 168 -31.25 2.32 -9.62
N PRO A 169 -30.71 3.39 -10.24
CA PRO A 169 -31.02 3.71 -11.63
C PRO A 169 -30.53 2.64 -12.63
N LEU A 170 -29.41 1.97 -12.32
CA LEU A 170 -28.95 0.82 -13.11
C LEU A 170 -29.91 -0.36 -12.94
N ASN A 171 -30.32 -0.68 -11.72
CA ASN A 171 -31.22 -1.79 -11.45
C ASN A 171 -32.58 -1.61 -12.16
N GLU A 172 -33.11 -0.38 -12.19
CA GLU A 172 -34.31 -0.03 -12.95
C GLU A 172 -34.14 -0.27 -14.47
N ALA A 173 -33.01 0.15 -15.04
CA ALA A 173 -32.71 -0.12 -16.45
C ALA A 173 -32.57 -1.63 -16.73
N MET A 174 -31.93 -2.37 -15.81
CA MET A 174 -31.72 -3.81 -15.97
C MET A 174 -33.00 -4.64 -15.82
N ASN A 175 -34.06 -4.15 -15.16
CA ASN A 175 -35.37 -4.81 -15.18
C ASN A 175 -35.91 -4.99 -16.60
N LEU A 176 -35.61 -4.04 -17.51
CA LEU A 176 -35.98 -4.14 -18.92
C LEU A 176 -34.95 -4.92 -19.74
N LEU A 177 -33.66 -4.65 -19.54
CA LEU A 177 -32.59 -5.13 -20.41
C LEU A 177 -32.10 -6.56 -20.09
N LEU A 178 -32.13 -6.99 -18.82
CA LEU A 178 -31.66 -8.31 -18.40
C LEU A 178 -32.46 -9.46 -19.04
N PRO A 179 -33.81 -9.42 -19.10
CA PRO A 179 -34.58 -10.44 -19.81
C PRO A 179 -34.29 -10.50 -21.32
N MET A 180 -34.00 -9.34 -21.95
CA MET A 180 -33.64 -9.28 -23.38
C MET A 180 -32.27 -9.94 -23.62
N MET A 181 -31.28 -9.64 -22.77
CA MET A 181 -29.97 -10.30 -22.81
C MET A 181 -30.09 -11.81 -22.65
N TYR A 182 -30.92 -12.26 -21.70
CA TYR A 182 -31.18 -13.69 -21.47
C TYR A 182 -31.78 -14.39 -22.69
N ASN A 183 -32.84 -13.82 -23.28
CA ASN A 183 -33.46 -14.39 -24.47
C ASN A 183 -32.49 -14.43 -25.65
N LEU A 184 -31.66 -13.39 -25.80
CA LEU A 184 -30.67 -13.32 -26.87
C LEU A 184 -29.61 -14.41 -26.73
N ILE A 185 -29.02 -14.60 -25.55
CA ILE A 185 -28.01 -15.66 -25.36
C ILE A 185 -28.58 -17.06 -25.56
N VAL A 186 -29.80 -17.33 -25.08
CA VAL A 186 -30.47 -18.63 -25.28
C VAL A 186 -30.72 -18.91 -26.77
N ASN A 187 -31.15 -17.90 -27.55
CA ASN A 187 -31.36 -18.08 -28.99
C ASN A 187 -30.03 -18.30 -29.74
N LEU A 188 -28.96 -17.63 -29.31
CA LEU A 188 -27.64 -17.73 -29.93
C LEU A 188 -26.93 -19.07 -29.65
N GLN A 189 -27.31 -19.79 -28.59
CA GLN A 189 -26.69 -21.09 -28.26
C GLN A 189 -26.82 -22.14 -29.37
N ALA A 190 -27.81 -22.03 -30.25
CA ALA A 190 -27.99 -22.93 -31.39
C ALA A 190 -27.03 -22.62 -32.56
N ASP A 191 -26.45 -21.42 -32.63
CA ASP A 191 -25.54 -21.00 -33.69
C ASP A 191 -24.07 -21.08 -33.22
N PRO A 192 -23.26 -22.03 -33.77
CA PRO A 192 -21.86 -22.20 -33.41
C PRO A 192 -20.90 -21.21 -34.09
N SER A 193 -21.40 -20.22 -34.85
CA SER A 193 -20.57 -19.23 -35.54
C SER A 193 -19.70 -18.39 -34.59
N ALA A 194 -18.52 -17.98 -35.07
CA ALA A 194 -17.60 -17.15 -34.27
C ALA A 194 -18.23 -15.81 -33.84
N GLU A 195 -19.07 -15.22 -34.72
CA GLU A 195 -19.80 -13.97 -34.46
C GLU A 195 -20.84 -14.16 -33.33
N SER A 196 -21.63 -15.24 -33.39
CA SER A 196 -22.57 -15.62 -32.33
C SER A 196 -21.85 -15.76 -30.98
N VAL A 197 -20.76 -16.52 -30.95
CA VAL A 197 -20.00 -16.77 -29.72
C VAL A 197 -19.39 -15.50 -29.15
N LEU A 198 -18.96 -14.56 -30.00
CA LEU A 198 -18.44 -13.26 -29.56
C LEU A 198 -19.55 -12.42 -28.88
N ILE A 199 -20.77 -12.46 -29.42
CA ILE A 199 -21.94 -11.81 -28.81
C ILE A 199 -22.29 -12.47 -27.47
N GLN A 200 -22.32 -13.81 -27.40
CA GLN A 200 -22.54 -14.55 -26.14
C GLN A 200 -21.50 -14.16 -25.09
N LYS A 201 -20.22 -14.11 -25.47
CA LYS A 201 -19.13 -13.63 -24.61
C LYS A 201 -19.38 -12.21 -24.09
N GLN A 202 -19.89 -11.31 -24.93
CA GLN A 202 -20.16 -9.94 -24.51
C GLN A 202 -21.36 -9.86 -23.56
N ILE A 203 -22.39 -10.69 -23.76
CA ILE A 203 -23.53 -10.83 -22.82
C ILE A 203 -23.04 -11.32 -21.45
N LEU A 204 -22.20 -12.37 -21.42
CA LEU A 204 -21.63 -12.88 -20.17
C LEU A 204 -20.77 -11.82 -19.47
N LYS A 205 -20.00 -11.02 -20.22
CA LYS A 205 -19.22 -9.91 -19.66
C LYS A 205 -20.11 -8.81 -19.04
N CYS A 206 -21.25 -8.49 -19.66
CA CYS A 206 -22.25 -7.59 -19.07
C CYS A 206 -22.86 -8.18 -17.79
N PHE A 207 -23.25 -9.45 -17.82
CA PHE A 207 -23.81 -10.13 -16.65
C PHE A 207 -22.81 -10.15 -15.49
N TYR A 208 -21.56 -10.53 -15.76
CA TYR A 208 -20.48 -10.48 -14.76
C TYR A 208 -20.32 -9.09 -14.17
N GLY A 209 -20.21 -8.04 -15.00
CA GLY A 209 -20.06 -6.66 -14.54
C GLY A 209 -21.23 -6.19 -13.66
N LEU A 210 -22.45 -6.71 -13.88
CA LEU A 210 -23.60 -6.41 -13.05
C LEU A 210 -23.45 -6.99 -11.64
N ILE A 211 -22.95 -8.22 -11.51
CA ILE A 211 -22.94 -8.98 -10.26
C ILE A 211 -21.59 -9.02 -9.53
N LYS A 212 -20.52 -8.49 -10.12
CA LYS A 212 -19.14 -8.61 -9.61
C LYS A 212 -18.97 -8.16 -8.16
N TYR A 213 -19.53 -7.00 -7.82
CA TYR A 213 -19.40 -6.38 -6.50
C TYR A 213 -20.62 -6.52 -5.61
N ILE A 214 -21.81 -6.49 -6.19
CA ILE A 214 -23.07 -6.63 -5.46
C ILE A 214 -23.98 -7.51 -6.30
N LEU A 215 -24.62 -8.49 -5.65
CA LEU A 215 -25.65 -9.32 -6.26
C LEU A 215 -27.03 -8.75 -5.89
N PRO A 216 -27.69 -7.98 -6.76
CA PRO A 216 -28.97 -7.35 -6.42
C PRO A 216 -30.09 -8.40 -6.38
N LEU A 217 -30.38 -8.96 -5.21
CA LEU A 217 -31.38 -10.03 -5.03
C LEU A 217 -32.80 -9.63 -5.44
N ASP A 218 -33.13 -8.34 -5.39
CA ASP A 218 -34.41 -7.80 -5.86
C ASP A 218 -34.57 -7.90 -7.39
N LEU A 219 -33.46 -7.73 -8.12
CA LEU A 219 -33.42 -7.81 -9.58
C LEU A 219 -33.18 -9.27 -10.04
N ILE A 220 -32.25 -9.97 -9.39
CA ILE A 220 -31.85 -11.34 -9.71
C ILE A 220 -32.48 -12.27 -8.67
N THR A 221 -33.78 -12.48 -8.84
CA THR A 221 -34.54 -13.46 -8.03
C THR A 221 -34.04 -14.88 -8.26
N LYS A 222 -34.39 -15.83 -7.37
CA LYS A 222 -33.99 -17.25 -7.50
C LYS A 222 -34.33 -17.86 -8.86
N ASP A 223 -35.45 -17.50 -9.48
CA ASP A 223 -35.84 -17.97 -10.82
C ASP A 223 -34.90 -17.43 -11.91
N ILE A 224 -34.64 -16.13 -11.89
CA ILE A 224 -33.73 -15.47 -12.84
C ILE A 224 -32.32 -16.02 -12.66
N PHE A 225 -31.86 -16.17 -11.42
CA PHE A 225 -30.57 -16.77 -11.10
C PHE A 225 -30.44 -18.18 -11.68
N THR A 226 -31.44 -19.03 -11.45
CA THR A 226 -31.46 -20.42 -11.95
C THR A 226 -31.31 -20.47 -13.48
N LYS A 227 -31.98 -19.57 -14.19
CA LYS A 227 -31.88 -19.44 -15.65
C LYS A 227 -30.46 -19.08 -16.10
N TRP A 228 -29.83 -18.10 -15.47
CA TRP A 228 -28.46 -17.70 -15.79
C TRP A 228 -27.43 -18.78 -15.43
N MET A 229 -27.64 -19.53 -14.33
CA MET A 229 -26.79 -20.67 -13.99
C MET A 229 -26.83 -21.77 -15.06
N GLU A 230 -28.01 -22.06 -15.61
CA GLU A 230 -28.11 -23.02 -16.71
C GLU A 230 -27.42 -22.50 -17.99
N VAL A 231 -27.51 -21.20 -18.29
CA VAL A 231 -26.76 -20.59 -19.41
C VAL A 231 -25.26 -20.78 -19.22
N LEU A 232 -24.72 -20.48 -18.03
CA LEU A 232 -23.30 -20.66 -17.72
C LEU A 232 -22.86 -22.13 -17.85
N ARG A 233 -23.69 -23.05 -17.36
CA ARG A 233 -23.46 -24.49 -17.47
C ARG A 233 -23.43 -24.95 -18.93
N VAL A 234 -24.42 -24.57 -19.75
CA VAL A 234 -24.49 -24.93 -21.17
C VAL A 234 -23.29 -24.40 -21.95
N VAL A 235 -22.87 -23.15 -21.72
CA VAL A 235 -21.67 -22.57 -22.37
C VAL A 235 -20.42 -23.38 -22.02
N MET A 236 -20.32 -23.86 -20.78
CA MET A 236 -19.20 -24.71 -20.36
C MET A 236 -19.27 -26.12 -20.97
N GLU A 237 -20.47 -26.67 -21.23
CA GLU A 237 -20.65 -27.98 -21.88
C GLU A 237 -20.43 -27.95 -23.41
N GLN A 238 -20.62 -26.80 -24.07
CA GLN A 238 -20.47 -26.71 -25.53
C GLN A 238 -19.06 -27.09 -26.00
N PRO A 239 -18.89 -27.98 -27.00
CA PRO A 239 -17.58 -28.34 -27.50
C PRO A 239 -16.93 -27.18 -28.27
N VAL A 240 -15.62 -27.06 -28.17
CA VAL A 240 -14.85 -26.13 -29.01
C VAL A 240 -14.59 -26.80 -30.37
N PRO A 241 -14.86 -26.15 -31.51
CA PRO A 241 -14.67 -26.77 -32.83
C PRO A 241 -13.21 -27.19 -33.09
N GLU A 242 -12.97 -28.39 -33.63
CA GLU A 242 -11.60 -28.89 -33.89
C GLU A 242 -10.78 -28.00 -34.85
N THR A 243 -11.45 -27.19 -35.67
CA THR A 243 -10.80 -26.20 -36.55
C THR A 243 -9.96 -25.18 -35.79
N THR A 244 -10.25 -24.95 -34.49
CA THR A 244 -9.47 -24.02 -33.66
C THR A 244 -8.06 -24.54 -33.34
N LEU A 245 -7.81 -25.84 -33.48
CA LEU A 245 -6.49 -26.44 -33.25
C LEU A 245 -5.50 -26.14 -34.38
N GLN A 246 -5.97 -25.64 -35.52
CA GLN A 246 -5.13 -25.25 -36.66
C GLN A 246 -4.44 -23.89 -36.48
N VAL A 247 -4.87 -23.12 -35.48
CA VAL A 247 -4.25 -21.84 -35.08
C VAL A 247 -3.08 -22.13 -34.16
N ASP A 248 -2.04 -21.29 -34.21
CA ASP A 248 -0.88 -21.38 -33.31
C ASP A 248 -1.31 -21.30 -31.84
N GLU A 249 -0.63 -22.04 -30.97
CA GLU A 249 -1.08 -22.27 -29.59
C GLU A 249 -1.26 -20.98 -28.78
N ASP A 250 -0.38 -20.01 -28.99
CA ASP A 250 -0.40 -18.70 -28.33
C ASP A 250 -1.59 -17.84 -28.77
N GLU A 251 -2.06 -18.01 -30.01
CA GLU A 251 -3.21 -17.28 -30.55
C GLU A 251 -4.55 -17.97 -30.23
N ARG A 252 -4.54 -19.25 -29.82
CA ARG A 252 -5.77 -20.00 -29.51
C ARG A 252 -6.55 -19.39 -28.36
N MET A 253 -5.89 -18.81 -27.35
CA MET A 253 -6.57 -18.18 -26.23
C MET A 253 -7.42 -16.97 -26.65
N GLU A 254 -7.06 -16.32 -27.76
CA GLU A 254 -7.75 -15.14 -28.27
C GLU A 254 -9.04 -15.48 -29.02
N LEU A 255 -9.28 -16.76 -29.28
CA LEU A 255 -10.46 -17.22 -30.01
C LEU A 255 -11.77 -16.98 -29.24
N PRO A 256 -12.88 -16.67 -29.94
CA PRO A 256 -14.16 -16.37 -29.29
C PRO A 256 -14.65 -17.45 -28.34
N TRP A 257 -14.48 -18.74 -28.68
CA TRP A 257 -14.93 -19.87 -27.85
C TRP A 257 -14.22 -19.94 -26.50
N TRP A 258 -12.90 -19.78 -26.47
CA TRP A 258 -12.13 -19.77 -25.23
C TRP A 258 -12.41 -18.53 -24.39
N LYS A 259 -12.54 -17.35 -25.03
CA LYS A 259 -12.98 -16.12 -24.34
C LYS A 259 -14.37 -16.28 -23.73
N CYS A 260 -15.31 -16.91 -24.43
CA CYS A 260 -16.67 -17.14 -23.94
C CYS A 260 -16.67 -18.08 -22.72
N LYS A 261 -16.01 -19.24 -22.82
CA LYS A 261 -15.85 -20.18 -21.71
C LYS A 261 -15.15 -19.55 -20.51
N LYS A 262 -14.12 -18.73 -20.75
CA LYS A 262 -13.44 -17.97 -19.69
C LYS A 262 -14.41 -17.09 -18.93
N TRP A 263 -15.24 -16.29 -19.60
CA TRP A 263 -16.22 -15.45 -18.90
C TRP A 263 -17.29 -16.28 -18.17
N ALA A 264 -17.66 -17.45 -18.70
CA ALA A 264 -18.59 -18.34 -18.01
C ALA A 264 -18.01 -18.88 -16.69
N VAL A 265 -16.83 -19.52 -16.71
CA VAL A 265 -16.21 -20.06 -15.50
C VAL A 265 -15.76 -18.96 -14.53
N HIS A 266 -15.32 -17.79 -15.04
CA HIS A 266 -15.01 -16.64 -14.18
C HIS A 266 -16.23 -16.17 -13.38
N THR A 267 -17.40 -16.14 -14.04
CA THR A 267 -18.66 -15.78 -13.39
C THR A 267 -19.06 -16.83 -12.35
N LEU A 268 -18.94 -18.12 -12.68
CA LEU A 268 -19.22 -19.22 -11.75
C LEU A 268 -18.32 -19.15 -10.50
N TYR A 269 -17.02 -18.94 -10.70
CA TYR A 269 -16.07 -18.80 -9.60
C TYR A 269 -16.39 -17.60 -8.71
N ARG A 270 -16.58 -16.40 -9.29
CA ARG A 270 -16.90 -15.20 -8.52
C ARG A 270 -18.22 -15.33 -7.75
N LEU A 271 -19.23 -15.96 -8.36
CA LEU A 271 -20.51 -16.25 -7.71
C LEU A 271 -20.33 -17.12 -6.47
N PHE A 272 -19.53 -18.18 -6.58
CA PHE A 272 -19.31 -19.10 -5.48
C PHE A 272 -18.44 -18.49 -4.38
N GLU A 273 -17.34 -17.83 -4.74
CA GLU A 273 -16.40 -17.17 -3.84
C GLU A 273 -17.07 -16.11 -2.95
N ARG A 274 -17.91 -15.25 -3.54
CA ARG A 274 -18.46 -14.07 -2.86
C ARG A 274 -19.88 -14.25 -2.30
N TYR A 275 -20.72 -15.04 -2.97
CA TYR A 275 -22.15 -15.15 -2.63
C TYR A 275 -22.60 -16.58 -2.33
N GLY A 276 -21.95 -17.58 -2.94
CA GLY A 276 -22.37 -18.98 -2.87
C GLY A 276 -21.74 -19.78 -1.72
N SER A 277 -20.77 -19.20 -1.01
CA SER A 277 -20.07 -19.83 0.11
C SER A 277 -20.67 -19.33 1.42
N PRO A 278 -21.34 -20.19 2.22
CA PRO A 278 -21.92 -19.78 3.51
C PRO A 278 -20.90 -19.18 4.47
N VAL A 279 -19.62 -19.51 4.27
CA VAL A 279 -18.48 -19.10 5.09
C VAL A 279 -17.92 -17.73 4.67
N ASN A 280 -18.05 -17.35 3.39
CA ASN A 280 -17.55 -16.08 2.86
C ASN A 280 -18.66 -15.04 2.65
N ALA A 281 -19.92 -15.47 2.59
CA ALA A 281 -21.05 -14.63 2.26
C ALA A 281 -21.34 -13.63 3.39
N ARG A 282 -21.59 -12.37 3.04
CA ARG A 282 -22.15 -11.38 3.98
C ARG A 282 -23.49 -11.88 4.53
N GLU A 283 -23.88 -11.42 5.71
CA GLU A 283 -25.13 -11.83 6.37
C GLU A 283 -26.36 -11.74 5.45
N GLU A 284 -26.42 -10.70 4.60
CA GLU A 284 -27.48 -10.48 3.61
C GLU A 284 -27.61 -11.61 2.56
N TYR A 285 -26.53 -12.37 2.31
CA TYR A 285 -26.50 -13.48 1.34
C TYR A 285 -26.49 -14.87 1.99
N ALA A 286 -26.52 -14.99 3.32
CA ALA A 286 -26.38 -16.29 4.00
C ALA A 286 -27.40 -17.35 3.50
N GLN A 287 -28.68 -16.98 3.44
CA GLN A 287 -29.74 -17.87 2.91
C GLN A 287 -29.57 -18.21 1.42
N PHE A 288 -28.97 -17.29 0.66
CA PHE A 288 -28.68 -17.51 -0.75
C PHE A 288 -27.52 -18.48 -0.90
N ALA A 289 -26.47 -18.36 -0.08
CA ALA A 289 -25.30 -19.22 -0.09
C ALA A 289 -25.64 -20.69 0.18
N GLU A 290 -26.46 -20.96 1.20
CA GLU A 290 -26.94 -22.32 1.49
C GLU A 290 -27.73 -22.92 0.32
N TRP A 291 -28.61 -22.12 -0.28
CA TRP A 291 -29.38 -22.53 -1.44
C TRP A 291 -28.49 -22.79 -2.66
N TYR A 292 -27.49 -21.92 -2.90
CA TYR A 292 -26.53 -22.09 -3.99
C TYR A 292 -25.75 -23.39 -3.85
N LEU A 293 -25.18 -23.62 -2.66
CA LEU A 293 -24.33 -24.77 -2.35
C LEU A 293 -25.05 -26.10 -2.58
N THR A 294 -26.31 -26.19 -2.16
CA THR A 294 -27.14 -27.40 -2.26
C THR A 294 -27.73 -27.61 -3.66
N THR A 295 -28.06 -26.54 -4.39
CA THR A 295 -28.82 -26.65 -5.65
C THR A 295 -27.92 -26.76 -6.89
N PHE A 296 -26.85 -25.97 -6.99
CA PHE A 296 -26.09 -25.84 -8.24
C PHE A 296 -24.74 -26.55 -8.25
N THR A 297 -24.09 -26.66 -7.08
CA THR A 297 -22.70 -27.15 -6.99
C THR A 297 -22.47 -28.49 -7.66
N GLY A 298 -23.41 -29.44 -7.54
CA GLY A 298 -23.27 -30.75 -8.16
C GLY A 298 -23.26 -30.71 -9.69
N GLY A 299 -24.19 -29.98 -10.30
CA GLY A 299 -24.26 -29.84 -11.76
C GLY A 299 -23.08 -29.06 -12.33
N ILE A 300 -22.58 -28.05 -11.62
CA ILE A 300 -21.40 -27.28 -12.02
C ILE A 300 -20.15 -28.14 -11.94
N LEU A 301 -19.96 -28.85 -10.82
CA LEU A 301 -18.80 -29.74 -10.63
C LEU A 301 -18.72 -30.80 -11.71
N GLU A 302 -19.84 -31.39 -12.14
CA GLU A 302 -19.83 -32.39 -13.21
C GLU A 302 -19.24 -31.82 -14.51
N VAL A 303 -19.59 -30.58 -14.88
CA VAL A 303 -19.08 -29.92 -16.08
C VAL A 303 -17.61 -29.56 -15.93
N LEU A 304 -17.21 -29.01 -14.78
CA LEU A 304 -15.82 -28.65 -14.49
C LEU A 304 -14.89 -29.87 -14.44
N LEU A 305 -15.36 -31.01 -13.91
CA LEU A 305 -14.62 -32.27 -13.95
C LEU A 305 -14.41 -32.79 -15.37
N ARG A 306 -15.36 -32.57 -16.29
CA ARG A 306 -15.17 -32.90 -17.72
C ARG A 306 -14.11 -32.01 -18.37
N VAL A 307 -14.02 -30.73 -17.98
CA VAL A 307 -12.94 -29.83 -18.43
C VAL A 307 -11.59 -30.38 -17.94
N LEU A 308 -11.48 -30.77 -16.67
CA LEU A 308 -10.24 -31.40 -16.18
C LEU A 308 -9.92 -32.74 -16.88
N ASP A 309 -10.92 -33.54 -17.22
CA ASP A 309 -10.74 -34.78 -17.97
C ASP A 309 -10.25 -34.52 -19.41
N GLN A 310 -10.73 -33.46 -20.06
CA GLN A 310 -10.22 -33.02 -21.37
C GLN A 310 -8.73 -32.68 -21.29
N TYR A 311 -8.32 -31.94 -20.27
CA TYR A 311 -6.92 -31.61 -20.03
C TYR A 311 -6.07 -32.87 -19.81
N ARG A 312 -6.57 -33.80 -18.97
CA ARG A 312 -5.93 -35.11 -18.73
C ARG A 312 -5.72 -35.89 -20.03
N ASN A 313 -6.67 -35.85 -20.94
CA ASN A 313 -6.61 -36.51 -22.24
C ASN A 313 -5.81 -35.70 -23.30
N LYS A 314 -5.05 -34.67 -22.90
CA LYS A 314 -4.23 -33.82 -23.76
C LYS A 314 -5.02 -33.04 -24.82
N VAL A 315 -6.29 -32.76 -24.55
CA VAL A 315 -7.07 -31.78 -25.31
C VAL A 315 -6.68 -30.39 -24.83
N TYR A 316 -6.38 -29.48 -25.76
CA TYR A 316 -6.01 -28.11 -25.43
C TYR A 316 -7.11 -27.41 -24.64
N ILE A 317 -6.73 -26.74 -23.55
CA ILE A 317 -7.59 -25.88 -22.74
C ILE A 317 -6.85 -24.57 -22.52
N SER A 318 -7.54 -23.44 -22.73
CA SER A 318 -6.98 -22.13 -22.44
C SER A 318 -6.53 -22.07 -20.96
N PRO A 319 -5.29 -21.61 -20.67
CA PRO A 319 -4.75 -21.55 -19.31
C PRO A 319 -5.70 -20.87 -18.32
N ARG A 320 -6.33 -19.75 -18.71
CA ARG A 320 -7.27 -19.02 -17.83
C ARG A 320 -8.52 -19.83 -17.49
N VAL A 321 -9.03 -20.65 -18.40
CA VAL A 321 -10.17 -21.53 -18.13
C VAL A 321 -9.77 -22.64 -17.16
N LEU A 322 -8.59 -23.22 -17.36
CA LEU A 322 -8.05 -24.26 -16.48
C LEU A 322 -7.80 -23.71 -15.06
N GLN A 323 -7.15 -22.56 -14.95
CA GLN A 323 -6.87 -21.87 -13.69
C GLN A 323 -8.18 -21.61 -12.90
N GLN A 324 -9.19 -21.00 -13.52
CA GLN A 324 -10.46 -20.70 -12.85
C GLN A 324 -11.26 -21.96 -12.50
N THR A 325 -11.13 -23.02 -13.31
CA THR A 325 -11.72 -24.33 -13.01
C THR A 325 -11.10 -24.92 -11.74
N ILE A 326 -9.77 -24.85 -11.61
CA ILE A 326 -9.05 -25.32 -10.42
C ILE A 326 -9.42 -24.47 -9.20
N SER A 327 -9.48 -23.14 -9.33
CA SER A 327 -9.90 -22.25 -8.23
C SER A 327 -11.35 -22.50 -7.77
N TYR A 328 -12.28 -22.83 -8.68
CA TYR A 328 -13.63 -23.23 -8.29
C TYR A 328 -13.61 -24.53 -7.47
N ILE A 329 -12.80 -25.50 -7.89
CA ILE A 329 -12.65 -26.78 -7.18
C ILE A 329 -12.02 -26.57 -5.81
N ASP A 330 -11.06 -25.66 -5.68
CA ASP A 330 -10.47 -25.25 -4.39
C ASP A 330 -11.55 -24.73 -3.45
N GLN A 331 -12.44 -23.87 -3.94
CA GLN A 331 -13.55 -23.38 -3.13
C GLN A 331 -14.57 -24.48 -2.78
N CYS A 332 -14.67 -25.55 -3.58
CA CYS A 332 -15.45 -26.74 -3.21
C CYS A 332 -14.77 -27.59 -2.13
N VAL A 333 -13.46 -27.52 -1.93
CA VAL A 333 -12.76 -28.30 -0.91
C VAL A 333 -13.11 -27.84 0.50
N THR A 334 -13.53 -26.60 0.69
CA THR A 334 -13.82 -26.03 2.02
C THR A 334 -15.14 -26.54 2.62
N HIS A 335 -16.18 -26.74 1.81
CA HIS A 335 -17.52 -27.10 2.30
C HIS A 335 -17.78 -28.61 2.35
N ALA A 336 -18.44 -29.11 3.41
CA ALA A 336 -18.72 -30.54 3.57
C ALA A 336 -19.63 -31.10 2.46
N HIS A 337 -20.65 -30.33 2.05
CA HIS A 337 -21.59 -30.73 0.99
C HIS A 337 -20.88 -31.00 -0.35
N SER A 338 -20.08 -30.05 -0.84
CA SER A 338 -19.33 -30.19 -2.10
C SER A 338 -18.22 -31.24 -1.99
N TRP A 339 -17.59 -31.38 -0.83
CA TRP A 339 -16.58 -32.41 -0.62
C TRP A 339 -17.11 -33.83 -0.79
N LYS A 340 -18.36 -34.12 -0.38
CA LYS A 340 -18.97 -35.44 -0.60
C LYS A 340 -19.00 -35.82 -2.09
N LEU A 341 -19.21 -34.83 -2.97
CA LEU A 341 -19.20 -35.01 -4.43
C LEU A 341 -17.78 -35.12 -5.00
N LEU A 342 -16.84 -34.37 -4.42
CA LEU A 342 -15.47 -34.24 -4.93
C LEU A 342 -14.50 -35.33 -4.45
N LYS A 343 -14.70 -35.86 -3.24
CA LYS A 343 -13.87 -36.87 -2.57
C LYS A 343 -13.50 -38.08 -3.44
N PRO A 344 -14.39 -38.73 -4.21
CA PRO A 344 -14.02 -39.89 -5.03
C PRO A 344 -13.08 -39.55 -6.19
N HIS A 345 -13.06 -38.30 -6.65
CA HIS A 345 -12.28 -37.85 -7.79
C HIS A 345 -10.99 -37.12 -7.39
N MET A 346 -10.93 -36.57 -6.17
CA MET A 346 -9.86 -35.67 -5.75
C MET A 346 -8.45 -36.26 -5.89
N PHE A 347 -8.23 -37.52 -5.52
CA PHE A 347 -6.89 -38.11 -5.66
C PHE A 347 -6.48 -38.27 -7.13
N ALA A 348 -7.42 -38.57 -8.04
CA ALA A 348 -7.15 -38.60 -9.47
C ALA A 348 -6.85 -37.19 -10.01
N ILE A 349 -7.49 -36.15 -9.49
CA ILE A 349 -7.17 -34.76 -9.84
C ILE A 349 -5.74 -34.43 -9.41
N ILE A 350 -5.35 -34.77 -8.18
CA ILE A 350 -3.98 -34.57 -7.69
C ILE A 350 -2.96 -35.29 -8.59
N GLN A 351 -3.21 -36.56 -8.90
CA GLN A 351 -2.27 -37.39 -9.65
C GLN A 351 -2.21 -37.07 -11.16
N ASP A 352 -3.35 -36.88 -11.80
CA ASP A 352 -3.45 -36.80 -13.26
C ASP A 352 -3.56 -35.35 -13.79
N VAL A 353 -3.84 -34.37 -12.93
CA VAL A 353 -3.98 -32.95 -13.31
C VAL A 353 -2.94 -32.08 -12.61
N LEU A 354 -2.93 -32.06 -11.27
CA LEU A 354 -2.05 -31.15 -10.52
C LEU A 354 -0.58 -31.54 -10.64
N PHE A 355 -0.25 -32.83 -10.49
CA PHE A 355 1.13 -33.30 -10.58
C PHE A 355 1.76 -33.01 -11.96
N PRO A 356 1.10 -33.26 -13.11
CA PRO A 356 1.62 -32.83 -14.41
C PRO A 356 1.73 -31.30 -14.57
N LEU A 357 0.79 -30.52 -14.03
CA LEU A 357 0.85 -29.04 -14.08
C LEU A 357 2.05 -28.49 -13.29
N MET A 358 2.38 -29.13 -12.17
CA MET A 358 3.50 -28.73 -11.31
C MET A 358 4.84 -29.29 -11.77
N SER A 359 4.88 -30.15 -12.79
CA SER A 359 6.11 -30.68 -13.38
C SER A 359 6.62 -29.76 -14.48
N TYR A 360 7.94 -29.66 -14.62
CA TYR A 360 8.59 -28.93 -15.73
C TYR A 360 7.99 -29.31 -17.10
N SER A 361 7.47 -28.31 -17.80
CA SER A 361 6.74 -28.46 -19.06
C SER A 361 7.63 -28.29 -20.29
N GLU A 362 7.10 -28.58 -21.48
CA GLU A 362 7.80 -28.32 -22.74
C GLU A 362 7.90 -26.82 -23.05
N ALA A 363 6.88 -26.04 -22.66
CA ALA A 363 6.91 -24.58 -22.77
C ALA A 363 7.98 -23.97 -21.85
N ASP A 364 8.16 -24.51 -20.65
CA ASP A 364 9.24 -24.10 -19.75
C ASP A 364 10.62 -24.39 -20.37
N GLU A 365 10.79 -25.54 -21.02
CA GLU A 365 12.04 -25.91 -21.69
C GLU A 365 12.36 -24.97 -22.86
N GLU A 366 11.36 -24.68 -23.71
CA GLU A 366 11.53 -23.75 -24.81
C GLU A 366 11.93 -22.36 -24.33
N LEU A 367 11.28 -21.83 -23.29
CA LEU A 367 11.60 -20.52 -22.73
C LEU A 367 12.97 -20.52 -22.05
N TRP A 368 13.29 -21.58 -21.31
CA TRP A 368 14.59 -21.74 -20.65
C TRP A 368 15.75 -21.75 -21.64
N GLU A 369 15.59 -22.38 -22.81
CA GLU A 369 16.64 -22.44 -23.83
C GLU A 369 16.69 -21.19 -24.73
N SER A 370 15.53 -20.60 -25.06
CA SER A 370 15.43 -19.48 -25.98
C SER A 370 15.67 -18.11 -25.32
N ASP A 371 15.10 -17.89 -24.14
CA ASP A 371 15.21 -16.64 -23.39
C ASP A 371 15.14 -16.88 -21.85
N PRO A 372 16.28 -17.21 -21.21
CA PRO A 372 16.35 -17.40 -19.77
C PRO A 372 15.97 -16.16 -18.96
N HIS A 373 16.08 -14.95 -19.52
CA HIS A 373 15.71 -13.72 -18.83
C HIS A 373 14.19 -13.62 -18.71
N GLU A 374 13.47 -13.89 -19.80
CA GLU A 374 12.01 -13.93 -19.78
C GLU A 374 11.48 -15.07 -18.90
N TYR A 375 12.14 -16.24 -18.88
CA TYR A 375 11.81 -17.31 -17.92
C TYR A 375 11.84 -16.83 -16.46
N ILE A 376 12.90 -16.11 -16.08
CA ILE A 376 13.04 -15.55 -14.72
C ILE A 376 11.96 -14.49 -14.49
N ARG A 377 11.72 -13.61 -15.46
CA ARG A 377 10.73 -12.57 -15.35
C ARG A 377 9.33 -13.15 -15.09
N ILE A 378 8.86 -14.07 -15.92
CA ILE A 378 7.56 -14.74 -15.76
C ILE A 378 7.47 -15.46 -14.41
N LYS A 379 8.54 -16.14 -13.99
CA LYS A 379 8.54 -16.92 -12.75
C LYS A 379 8.49 -16.07 -11.48
N PHE A 380 9.12 -14.89 -11.50
CA PHE A 380 9.15 -13.96 -10.36
C PHE A 380 8.13 -12.81 -10.51
N ASP A 381 7.30 -12.84 -11.55
CA ASP A 381 6.23 -11.89 -11.74
C ASP A 381 5.01 -12.27 -10.90
N ILE A 382 4.75 -11.44 -9.89
CA ILE A 382 3.60 -11.56 -8.98
C ILE A 382 2.27 -11.50 -9.76
N PHE A 383 2.24 -10.80 -10.90
CA PHE A 383 1.02 -10.68 -11.69
C PHE A 383 0.67 -11.98 -12.43
N GLU A 384 1.69 -12.71 -12.89
CA GLU A 384 1.50 -13.99 -13.57
C GLU A 384 0.93 -15.05 -12.62
N ASP A 385 1.27 -14.99 -11.33
CA ASP A 385 0.73 -15.89 -10.31
C ASP A 385 -0.81 -15.88 -10.22
N PHE A 386 -1.47 -14.73 -10.48
CA PHE A 386 -2.93 -14.62 -10.42
C PHE A 386 -3.65 -15.28 -11.62
N VAL A 387 -2.93 -15.52 -12.71
CA VAL A 387 -3.45 -16.10 -13.96
C VAL A 387 -2.90 -17.50 -14.23
N SER A 388 -1.84 -17.89 -13.53
CA SER A 388 -1.16 -19.17 -13.66
C SER A 388 -2.01 -20.37 -13.18
N PRO A 389 -2.20 -21.38 -14.04
CA PRO A 389 -2.76 -22.67 -13.62
C PRO A 389 -1.91 -23.41 -12.58
N VAL A 390 -0.59 -23.16 -12.56
CA VAL A 390 0.35 -23.81 -11.62
C VAL A 390 0.12 -23.29 -10.22
N THR A 391 -0.02 -21.97 -10.05
CA THR A 391 -0.29 -21.34 -8.75
C THR A 391 -1.66 -21.76 -8.22
N ALA A 392 -2.70 -21.83 -9.07
CA ALA A 392 -3.99 -22.39 -8.66
C ALA A 392 -3.91 -23.87 -8.26
N ALA A 393 -3.06 -24.66 -8.92
CA ALA A 393 -2.82 -26.05 -8.56
C ALA A 393 -2.12 -26.18 -7.20
N GLN A 394 -1.15 -25.31 -6.89
CA GLN A 394 -0.51 -25.22 -5.58
C GLN A 394 -1.53 -24.90 -4.49
N THR A 395 -2.38 -23.88 -4.69
CA THR A 395 -3.42 -23.50 -3.73
C THR A 395 -4.37 -24.66 -3.45
N LEU A 396 -4.90 -25.30 -4.51
CA LEU A 396 -5.80 -26.45 -4.37
C LEU A 396 -5.12 -27.62 -3.62
N LEU A 397 -3.85 -27.90 -3.93
CA LEU A 397 -3.08 -28.94 -3.28
C LEU A 397 -2.94 -28.68 -1.78
N THR A 398 -2.58 -27.45 -1.40
CA THR A 398 -2.44 -27.00 -0.02
C THR A 398 -3.78 -27.07 0.72
N SER A 399 -4.85 -26.49 0.18
CA SER A 399 -6.19 -26.54 0.77
C SER A 399 -6.67 -27.97 0.99
N CYS A 400 -6.48 -28.86 0.01
CA CYS A 400 -6.88 -30.26 0.09
C CYS A 400 -6.08 -31.01 1.16
N CYS A 401 -4.76 -30.82 1.23
CA CYS A 401 -3.91 -31.49 2.20
C CYS A 401 -4.05 -30.93 3.64
N LYS A 402 -4.42 -29.65 3.78
CA LYS A 402 -4.68 -29.00 5.07
C LYS A 402 -6.04 -29.42 5.64
N LYS A 403 -7.12 -29.27 4.85
CA LYS A 403 -8.50 -29.39 5.35
C LYS A 403 -9.05 -30.82 5.34
N ARG A 404 -8.53 -31.72 4.50
CA ARG A 404 -9.15 -33.05 4.29
C ARG A 404 -8.25 -34.20 4.75
N LYS A 405 -8.84 -35.07 5.58
CA LYS A 405 -8.19 -36.28 6.12
C LYS A 405 -7.76 -37.22 4.98
N ASP A 406 -6.69 -37.98 5.22
CA ASP A 406 -6.05 -38.95 4.31
C ASP A 406 -5.40 -38.40 3.03
N MET A 407 -5.73 -37.17 2.59
CA MET A 407 -5.20 -36.61 1.34
C MET A 407 -3.71 -36.33 1.40
N LEU A 408 -3.21 -35.78 2.50
CA LEU A 408 -1.78 -35.56 2.70
C LEU A 408 -0.97 -36.86 2.60
N GLY A 409 -1.41 -37.93 3.28
CA GLY A 409 -0.70 -39.21 3.29
C GLY A 409 -0.64 -39.85 1.90
N ARG A 410 -1.74 -39.82 1.15
CA ARG A 410 -1.78 -40.34 -0.23
C ARG A 410 -0.90 -39.52 -1.18
N THR A 411 -0.91 -38.20 -1.03
CA THR A 411 -0.08 -37.28 -1.83
C THR A 411 1.41 -37.51 -1.55
N MET A 412 1.80 -37.59 -0.28
CA MET A 412 3.19 -37.90 0.09
C MET A 412 3.62 -39.28 -0.38
N HIS A 413 2.72 -40.28 -0.37
CA HIS A 413 3.02 -41.60 -0.93
C HIS A 413 3.33 -41.53 -2.43
N LEU A 414 2.54 -40.76 -3.21
CA LEU A 414 2.81 -40.51 -4.63
C LEU A 414 4.18 -39.83 -4.83
N CYS A 415 4.46 -38.75 -4.11
CA CYS A 415 5.75 -38.05 -4.21
C CYS A 415 6.93 -38.98 -3.89
N MET A 416 6.83 -39.76 -2.79
CA MET A 416 7.88 -40.70 -2.40
C MET A 416 8.03 -41.85 -3.38
N GLN A 417 6.95 -42.35 -3.97
CA GLN A 417 7.00 -43.35 -5.04
C GLN A 417 7.80 -42.84 -6.24
N VAL A 418 7.62 -41.57 -6.62
CA VAL A 418 8.38 -40.96 -7.72
C VAL A 418 9.85 -40.74 -7.34
N LEU A 419 10.13 -40.22 -6.14
CA LEU A 419 11.49 -39.88 -5.71
C LEU A 419 12.37 -41.10 -5.41
N THR A 420 11.78 -42.21 -4.95
CA THR A 420 12.50 -43.45 -4.59
C THR A 420 12.72 -44.41 -5.76
N ASN A 421 12.07 -44.17 -6.91
CA ASN A 421 12.06 -45.13 -7.99
C ASN A 421 13.43 -45.23 -8.69
N GLN A 422 14.11 -46.37 -8.50
CA GLN A 422 15.41 -46.68 -9.12
C GLN A 422 15.28 -47.33 -10.51
N ASN A 423 14.06 -47.68 -10.94
CA ASN A 423 13.83 -48.46 -12.17
C ASN A 423 13.77 -47.61 -13.44
N GLY A 424 13.93 -46.28 -13.35
CA GLY A 424 13.91 -45.37 -14.50
C GLY A 424 12.52 -45.14 -15.12
N GLU A 425 11.44 -45.55 -14.45
CA GLU A 425 10.05 -45.39 -14.91
C GLU A 425 9.57 -43.93 -14.86
N TYR A 426 10.09 -43.14 -13.92
CA TYR A 426 9.83 -41.70 -13.81
C TYR A 426 11.06 -40.93 -14.29
N GLY A 427 10.85 -39.98 -15.20
CA GLY A 427 11.90 -39.12 -15.74
C GLY A 427 12.20 -37.92 -14.83
N PRO A 428 13.23 -37.13 -15.17
CA PRO A 428 13.62 -35.94 -14.39
C PRO A 428 12.48 -34.91 -14.23
N ARG A 429 11.63 -34.72 -15.25
CA ARG A 429 10.45 -33.81 -15.17
C ARG A 429 9.45 -34.23 -14.08
N GLN A 430 9.18 -35.54 -13.94
CA GLN A 430 8.30 -36.03 -12.87
C GLN A 430 8.94 -35.89 -11.49
N ARG A 431 10.26 -36.04 -11.39
CA ARG A 431 10.99 -35.82 -10.13
C ARG A 431 10.95 -34.34 -9.72
N ASP A 432 11.07 -33.42 -10.67
CA ASP A 432 10.82 -31.99 -10.46
C ASP A 432 9.41 -31.73 -9.91
N GLY A 433 8.37 -32.27 -10.54
CA GLY A 433 6.99 -32.13 -10.06
C GLY A 433 6.78 -32.68 -8.64
N ALA A 434 7.43 -33.80 -8.29
CA ALA A 434 7.34 -34.36 -6.94
C ALA A 434 8.00 -33.44 -5.90
N LEU A 435 9.18 -32.89 -6.21
CA LEU A 435 9.86 -31.91 -5.38
C LEU A 435 9.06 -30.61 -5.25
N HIS A 436 8.43 -30.17 -6.33
CA HIS A 436 7.57 -29.00 -6.34
C HIS A 436 6.35 -29.17 -5.43
N MET A 437 5.66 -30.32 -5.49
CA MET A 437 4.55 -30.64 -4.59
C MET A 437 4.99 -30.69 -3.12
N VAL A 438 6.13 -31.32 -2.83
CA VAL A 438 6.66 -31.42 -1.46
C VAL A 438 7.01 -30.03 -0.91
N GLY A 439 7.69 -29.19 -1.69
CA GLY A 439 8.01 -27.83 -1.28
C GLY A 439 6.77 -26.93 -1.15
N THR A 440 5.72 -27.15 -1.95
CA THR A 440 4.44 -26.43 -1.81
C THR A 440 3.74 -26.78 -0.50
N LEU A 441 3.86 -28.03 -0.05
CA LEU A 441 3.25 -28.52 1.18
C LEU A 441 4.08 -28.18 2.44
N ASN A 442 5.11 -27.34 2.34
CA ASN A 442 6.07 -27.10 3.43
C ASN A 442 5.38 -26.70 4.74
N ASP A 443 4.45 -25.74 4.72
CA ASP A 443 3.77 -25.23 5.91
C ASP A 443 3.00 -26.33 6.64
N ILE A 444 2.39 -27.25 5.89
CA ILE A 444 1.60 -28.35 6.44
C ILE A 444 2.52 -29.45 7.00
N LEU A 445 3.63 -29.74 6.31
CA LEU A 445 4.59 -30.76 6.71
C LEU A 445 5.35 -30.35 7.98
N ILE A 446 5.69 -29.07 8.12
CA ILE A 446 6.42 -28.53 9.27
C ILE A 446 5.61 -28.64 10.56
N LYS A 447 4.29 -28.41 10.50
CA LYS A 447 3.41 -28.49 11.67
C LYS A 447 3.25 -29.93 12.19
N LYS A 448 3.36 -30.94 11.31
CA LYS A 448 3.19 -32.35 11.68
C LYS A 448 4.51 -32.99 12.08
N LYS A 449 4.69 -33.27 13.37
CA LYS A 449 5.92 -33.86 13.96
C LYS A 449 6.48 -35.06 13.18
N MET A 450 5.63 -35.99 12.74
CA MET A 450 6.05 -37.16 11.95
C MET A 450 6.79 -36.80 10.65
N TYR A 451 6.37 -35.74 9.97
CA TYR A 451 7.02 -35.29 8.75
C TYR A 451 8.19 -34.36 9.07
N LYS A 452 8.02 -33.43 10.03
CA LYS A 452 9.07 -32.52 10.51
C LYS A 452 10.36 -33.27 10.87
N ASP A 453 10.25 -34.45 11.50
CA ASP A 453 11.40 -35.23 11.92
C ASP A 453 12.21 -35.84 10.75
N GLU A 454 11.58 -36.05 9.59
CA GLU A 454 12.16 -36.69 8.41
C GLU A 454 12.63 -35.68 7.34
N ILE A 455 12.41 -34.37 7.52
CA ILE A 455 12.76 -33.35 6.51
C ILE A 455 14.27 -33.33 6.22
N ASP A 456 15.13 -33.38 7.25
CA ASP A 456 16.59 -33.46 7.08
C ASP A 456 17.01 -34.67 6.22
N SER A 457 16.33 -35.81 6.42
CA SER A 457 16.54 -37.04 5.66
C SER A 457 16.09 -36.87 4.21
N LEU A 458 14.94 -36.24 3.99
CA LEU A 458 14.40 -35.95 2.66
C LEU A 458 15.32 -35.00 1.87
N LEU A 459 15.77 -33.90 2.48
CA LEU A 459 16.67 -32.93 1.85
C LEU A 459 18.01 -33.58 1.49
N SER A 460 18.61 -34.32 2.41
CA SER A 460 19.92 -34.96 2.18
C SER A 460 19.88 -36.09 1.15
N GLN A 461 18.81 -36.89 1.12
CA GLN A 461 18.71 -38.05 0.22
C GLN A 461 18.23 -37.69 -1.19
N TYR A 462 17.32 -36.72 -1.32
CA TYR A 462 16.63 -36.46 -2.59
C TYR A 462 16.86 -35.06 -3.16
N VAL A 463 17.25 -34.07 -2.35
CA VAL A 463 17.46 -32.68 -2.84
C VAL A 463 18.93 -32.38 -3.06
N PHE A 464 19.82 -32.71 -2.12
CA PHE A 464 21.26 -32.45 -2.26
C PHE A 464 21.90 -33.11 -3.49
N PRO A 465 21.57 -34.36 -3.88
CA PRO A 465 22.12 -34.95 -5.08
C PRO A 465 21.73 -34.22 -6.37
N GLU A 466 20.58 -33.54 -6.39
CA GLU A 466 20.08 -32.84 -7.58
C GLU A 466 20.92 -31.59 -7.91
N PHE A 467 21.67 -31.03 -6.96
CA PHE A 467 22.65 -29.96 -7.24
C PHE A 467 23.77 -30.40 -8.18
N LEU A 468 24.00 -31.71 -8.33
CA LEU A 468 24.98 -32.27 -9.26
C LEU A 468 24.34 -32.74 -10.58
N SER A 469 23.03 -32.51 -10.76
CA SER A 469 22.31 -32.89 -11.97
C SER A 469 22.86 -32.15 -13.18
N PRO A 470 22.99 -32.81 -14.35
CA PRO A 470 23.37 -32.13 -15.59
C PRO A 470 22.29 -31.15 -16.08
N LEU A 471 21.06 -31.26 -15.58
CA LEU A 471 19.91 -30.46 -16.00
C LEU A 471 19.74 -29.23 -15.10
N GLY A 472 19.72 -28.03 -15.69
CA GLY A 472 19.61 -26.76 -14.97
C GLY A 472 18.36 -26.61 -14.13
N TYR A 473 17.21 -26.90 -14.70
CA TYR A 473 15.92 -26.77 -14.01
C TYR A 473 15.83 -27.65 -12.75
N MET A 474 16.51 -28.81 -12.72
CA MET A 474 16.60 -29.66 -11.52
C MET A 474 17.45 -29.00 -10.42
N ARG A 475 18.57 -28.36 -10.79
CA ARG A 475 19.41 -27.60 -9.84
C ARG A 475 18.67 -26.37 -9.30
N ALA A 476 17.94 -25.66 -10.16
CA ALA A 476 17.06 -24.57 -9.76
C ALA A 476 15.94 -25.04 -8.81
N ARG A 477 15.29 -26.17 -9.10
CA ARG A 477 14.28 -26.76 -8.21
C ARG A 477 14.87 -27.15 -6.86
N ALA A 478 16.08 -27.67 -6.83
CA ALA A 478 16.76 -28.00 -5.57
C ALA A 478 17.01 -26.75 -4.71
N CYS A 479 17.41 -25.63 -5.33
CA CYS A 479 17.52 -24.33 -4.66
C CYS A 479 16.16 -23.88 -4.11
N TRP A 480 15.10 -23.95 -4.93
CA TRP A 480 13.75 -23.58 -4.53
C TRP A 480 13.22 -24.43 -3.36
N VAL A 481 13.44 -25.75 -3.35
CA VAL A 481 13.02 -26.61 -2.23
C VAL A 481 13.76 -26.26 -0.95
N LEU A 482 15.07 -25.95 -1.01
CA LEU A 482 15.81 -25.49 0.15
C LEU A 482 15.33 -24.12 0.65
N HIS A 483 14.93 -23.24 -0.26
CA HIS A 483 14.23 -22.01 0.10
C HIS A 483 12.93 -22.33 0.85
N SER A 484 12.04 -23.17 0.29
CA SER A 484 10.74 -23.49 0.90
C SER A 484 10.84 -24.11 2.31
N PHE A 485 11.89 -24.89 2.57
CA PHE A 485 12.15 -25.48 3.90
C PHE A 485 13.14 -24.68 4.75
N GLY A 486 13.61 -23.53 4.29
CA GLY A 486 14.65 -22.74 4.96
C GLY A 486 14.24 -22.25 6.36
N ASN A 487 12.94 -22.09 6.60
CA ASN A 487 12.34 -21.77 7.90
C ASN A 487 12.59 -22.81 9.00
N ILE A 488 12.99 -24.03 8.64
CA ILE A 488 13.24 -25.10 9.60
C ILE A 488 14.69 -25.07 10.05
N ARG A 489 14.91 -25.04 11.37
CA ARG A 489 16.23 -25.27 11.96
C ARG A 489 16.66 -26.71 11.69
N PHE A 490 17.72 -26.90 10.89
CA PHE A 490 18.31 -28.23 10.68
C PHE A 490 18.75 -28.84 12.01
N LYS A 491 18.50 -30.12 12.22
CA LYS A 491 18.94 -30.82 13.44
C LYS A 491 20.42 -31.13 13.40
N ASN A 492 20.98 -31.26 12.20
CA ASN A 492 22.38 -31.58 11.98
C ASN A 492 23.13 -30.39 11.35
N ASP A 493 24.06 -29.81 12.10
CA ASP A 493 24.91 -28.69 11.66
C ASP A 493 25.73 -29.03 10.39
N GLN A 494 26.06 -30.30 10.16
CA GLN A 494 26.77 -30.73 8.94
C GLN A 494 25.88 -30.66 7.69
N LEU A 495 24.57 -30.92 7.84
CA LEU A 495 23.62 -30.80 6.73
C LEU A 495 23.38 -29.32 6.38
N LEU A 496 23.33 -28.45 7.39
CA LEU A 496 23.25 -27.00 7.17
C LEU A 496 24.49 -26.47 6.45
N LEU A 497 25.70 -26.87 6.90
CA LEU A 497 26.94 -26.49 6.25
C LEU A 497 26.96 -26.95 4.78
N GLU A 498 26.52 -28.18 4.52
CA GLU A 498 26.44 -28.72 3.16
C GLU A 498 25.39 -27.97 2.32
N ALA A 499 24.21 -27.66 2.87
CA ALA A 499 23.18 -26.89 2.17
C ALA A 499 23.68 -25.51 1.74
N ILE A 500 24.35 -24.78 2.65
CA ILE A 500 24.94 -23.47 2.35
C ILE A 500 26.04 -23.62 1.31
N ARG A 501 26.91 -24.63 1.44
CA ARG A 501 27.97 -24.89 0.46
C ARG A 501 27.40 -25.14 -0.93
N LEU A 502 26.33 -25.92 -1.04
CA LEU A 502 25.67 -26.24 -2.32
C LEU A 502 25.04 -25.01 -2.95
N ILE A 503 24.30 -24.21 -2.18
CA ILE A 503 23.64 -22.99 -2.68
C ILE A 503 24.68 -21.94 -3.09
N VAL A 504 25.72 -21.70 -2.27
CA VAL A 504 26.78 -20.74 -2.62
C VAL A 504 27.55 -21.21 -3.85
N THR A 505 27.79 -22.52 -3.98
CA THR A 505 28.42 -23.07 -5.20
C THR A 505 27.54 -22.87 -6.42
N ALA A 506 26.23 -23.06 -6.31
CA ALA A 506 25.27 -22.82 -7.39
C ALA A 506 25.22 -21.34 -7.78
N LEU A 507 25.22 -20.43 -6.81
CA LEU A 507 25.25 -18.98 -7.08
C LEU A 507 26.55 -18.55 -7.80
N LEU A 508 27.71 -19.02 -7.34
CA LEU A 508 29.00 -18.52 -7.82
C LEU A 508 29.53 -19.22 -9.07
N ASN A 509 29.20 -20.50 -9.28
CA ASN A 509 29.86 -21.33 -10.30
C ASN A 509 28.90 -21.92 -11.34
N ASP A 510 27.58 -21.79 -11.18
CA ASP A 510 26.64 -22.31 -12.18
C ASP A 510 26.66 -21.44 -13.45
N HIS A 511 26.49 -22.10 -14.60
CA HIS A 511 26.51 -21.47 -15.91
C HIS A 511 25.11 -21.00 -16.33
N GLU A 512 24.06 -21.56 -15.73
CA GLU A 512 22.67 -21.25 -16.06
C GLU A 512 22.14 -20.13 -15.16
N LEU A 513 21.68 -19.05 -15.79
CA LEU A 513 21.21 -17.85 -15.10
C LEU A 513 20.04 -18.13 -14.13
N PRO A 514 18.99 -18.90 -14.48
CA PRO A 514 17.88 -19.12 -13.54
C PRO A 514 18.30 -19.88 -12.28
N VAL A 515 19.32 -20.74 -12.36
CA VAL A 515 19.88 -21.44 -11.19
C VAL A 515 20.57 -20.45 -10.25
N ARG A 516 21.36 -19.52 -10.79
CA ARG A 516 22.03 -18.48 -9.99
C ARG A 516 21.02 -17.59 -9.25
N VAL A 517 19.92 -17.21 -9.92
CA VAL A 517 18.85 -16.40 -9.30
C VAL A 517 18.13 -17.15 -8.18
N GLU A 518 17.73 -18.41 -8.41
CA GLU A 518 17.10 -19.23 -7.37
C GLU A 518 18.02 -19.47 -6.17
N ALA A 519 19.31 -19.68 -6.42
CA ALA A 519 20.30 -19.80 -5.38
C ALA A 519 20.41 -18.51 -4.54
N ALA A 520 20.38 -17.33 -5.16
CA ALA A 520 20.39 -16.06 -4.45
C ALA A 520 19.20 -15.92 -3.47
N VAL A 521 17.99 -16.21 -3.93
CA VAL A 521 16.76 -16.13 -3.10
C VAL A 521 16.76 -17.19 -1.98
N ALA A 522 17.33 -18.37 -2.23
CA ALA A 522 17.47 -19.40 -1.21
C ALA A 522 18.43 -19.00 -0.07
N ILE A 523 19.51 -18.26 -0.36
CA ILE A 523 20.44 -17.77 0.68
C ILE A 523 19.72 -16.90 1.69
N GLN A 524 18.89 -15.96 1.22
CA GLN A 524 18.17 -15.04 2.11
C GLN A 524 17.32 -15.78 3.15
N MET A 525 16.57 -16.80 2.73
CA MET A 525 15.72 -17.55 3.65
C MET A 525 16.54 -18.29 4.71
N LEU A 526 17.65 -18.92 4.33
CA LEU A 526 18.52 -19.60 5.28
C LEU A 526 19.19 -18.65 6.27
N LEU A 527 19.58 -17.45 5.83
CA LEU A 527 20.16 -16.43 6.71
C LEU A 527 19.15 -15.88 7.71
N SER A 528 17.87 -15.74 7.33
CA SER A 528 16.82 -15.24 8.22
C SER A 528 16.48 -16.22 9.33
N SER A 529 16.45 -17.52 9.03
CA SER A 529 15.94 -18.52 9.99
C SER A 529 17.03 -19.20 10.82
N GLN A 530 18.32 -19.06 10.46
CA GLN A 530 19.41 -19.84 11.06
C GLN A 530 20.67 -19.01 11.32
N GLU A 531 20.90 -18.64 12.58
CA GLU A 531 22.07 -17.86 13.01
C GLU A 531 23.42 -18.55 12.69
N LYS A 532 23.49 -19.88 12.82
CA LYS A 532 24.72 -20.61 12.50
C LYS A 532 25.10 -20.51 11.02
N ALA A 533 24.13 -20.26 10.13
CA ALA A 533 24.39 -20.04 8.71
C ALA A 533 25.28 -18.82 8.49
N HIS A 534 25.23 -17.83 9.38
CA HIS A 534 26.00 -16.59 9.23
C HIS A 534 27.50 -16.86 9.21
N LYS A 535 27.97 -17.69 10.15
CA LYS A 535 29.38 -18.09 10.25
C LYS A 535 29.87 -18.89 9.04
N TYR A 536 28.98 -19.64 8.39
CA TYR A 536 29.35 -20.49 7.25
C TYR A 536 29.44 -19.69 5.95
N LEU A 537 28.65 -18.63 5.79
CA LEU A 537 28.68 -17.75 4.63
C LEU A 537 29.77 -16.67 4.73
N GLU A 538 30.14 -16.24 5.94
CA GLU A 538 31.13 -15.18 6.22
C GLU A 538 32.38 -15.22 5.32
N PRO A 539 33.07 -16.37 5.10
CA PRO A 539 34.30 -16.41 4.30
C PRO A 539 34.09 -16.07 2.82
N GLN A 540 32.87 -16.21 2.30
CA GLN A 540 32.54 -16.03 0.88
C GLN A 540 31.60 -14.85 0.64
N VAL A 541 31.24 -14.09 1.68
CA VAL A 541 30.23 -13.01 1.58
C VAL A 541 30.60 -11.93 0.55
N LYS A 542 31.89 -11.57 0.42
CA LYS A 542 32.36 -10.61 -0.59
C LYS A 542 32.12 -11.12 -2.02
N ALA A 543 32.41 -12.40 -2.27
CA ALA A 543 32.20 -13.03 -3.57
C ALA A 543 30.71 -13.14 -3.90
N VAL A 544 29.90 -13.55 -2.92
CA VAL A 544 28.43 -13.62 -3.04
C VAL A 544 27.85 -12.24 -3.34
N THR A 545 28.23 -11.21 -2.59
CA THR A 545 27.77 -9.83 -2.81
C THR A 545 28.13 -9.31 -4.20
N THR A 546 29.34 -9.58 -4.67
CA THR A 546 29.79 -9.19 -6.02
C THR A 546 28.92 -9.86 -7.10
N GLU A 547 28.59 -11.13 -6.93
CA GLU A 547 27.75 -11.86 -7.89
C GLU A 547 26.29 -11.41 -7.84
N LEU A 548 25.74 -11.13 -6.66
CA LEU A 548 24.40 -10.57 -6.51
C LEU A 548 24.27 -9.22 -7.23
N LEU A 549 25.26 -8.34 -7.11
CA LEU A 549 25.28 -7.07 -7.84
C LEU A 549 25.23 -7.30 -9.36
N LYS A 550 26.01 -8.24 -9.90
CA LYS A 550 25.95 -8.56 -11.33
C LYS A 550 24.57 -9.06 -11.74
N LEU A 551 23.98 -9.99 -10.97
CA LEU A 551 22.66 -10.53 -11.25
C LEU A 551 21.59 -9.44 -11.26
N ILE A 552 21.61 -8.51 -10.28
CA ILE A 552 20.68 -7.36 -10.24
C ILE A 552 20.71 -6.58 -11.56
N ARG A 553 21.90 -6.37 -12.14
CA ARG A 553 22.05 -5.64 -13.41
C ARG A 553 21.76 -6.48 -14.65
N GLU A 554 21.90 -7.80 -14.58
CA GLU A 554 21.60 -8.71 -15.69
C GLU A 554 20.10 -9.04 -15.79
N THR A 555 19.41 -9.14 -14.65
CA THR A 555 18.01 -9.61 -14.59
C THR A 555 17.00 -8.53 -14.22
N GLU A 556 17.45 -7.38 -13.69
CA GLU A 556 16.57 -6.30 -13.20
C GLU A 556 15.49 -6.82 -12.23
N ASN A 557 15.82 -7.84 -11.41
CA ASN A 557 14.87 -8.51 -10.53
C ASN A 557 14.99 -7.97 -9.09
N ASP A 558 13.89 -7.40 -8.59
CA ASP A 558 13.77 -6.82 -7.25
C ASP A 558 14.10 -7.80 -6.12
N ASN A 559 13.75 -9.09 -6.25
CA ASN A 559 14.01 -10.08 -5.21
C ASN A 559 15.50 -10.21 -4.88
N ILE A 560 16.39 -10.00 -5.86
CA ILE A 560 17.84 -10.07 -5.65
C ILE A 560 18.33 -8.84 -4.87
N ALA A 561 17.71 -7.67 -5.07
CA ALA A 561 17.98 -6.48 -4.26
C ALA A 561 17.59 -6.71 -2.79
N ILE A 562 16.46 -7.38 -2.54
CA ILE A 562 16.02 -7.77 -1.18
C ILE A 562 17.03 -8.72 -0.51
N VAL A 563 17.61 -9.67 -1.26
CA VAL A 563 18.69 -10.53 -0.72
C VAL A 563 19.86 -9.68 -0.23
N LEU A 564 20.24 -8.64 -0.99
CA LEU A 564 21.33 -7.73 -0.61
C LEU A 564 20.97 -6.88 0.62
N GLN A 565 19.73 -6.42 0.73
CA GLN A 565 19.22 -5.73 1.93
C GLN A 565 19.33 -6.59 3.20
N LYS A 566 19.24 -7.93 3.08
CA LYS A 566 19.45 -8.82 4.23
C LYS A 566 20.93 -9.07 4.54
N ILE A 567 21.77 -9.17 3.51
CA ILE A 567 23.21 -9.46 3.67
C ILE A 567 23.96 -8.27 4.23
N VAL A 568 23.69 -7.04 3.76
CA VAL A 568 24.47 -5.85 4.16
C VAL A 568 24.46 -5.62 5.69
N PRO A 569 23.31 -5.63 6.39
CA PRO A 569 23.26 -5.46 7.85
C PRO A 569 23.90 -6.61 8.62
N LEU A 570 23.88 -7.84 8.09
CA LEU A 570 24.42 -9.02 8.76
C LEU A 570 25.96 -9.09 8.72
N TYR A 571 26.58 -8.52 7.68
CA TYR A 571 28.04 -8.60 7.45
C TYR A 571 28.68 -7.23 7.30
N THR A 572 28.25 -6.27 8.11
CA THR A 572 28.73 -4.89 8.08
C THR A 572 30.26 -4.83 8.11
N GLU A 573 30.90 -5.48 9.08
CA GLU A 573 32.37 -5.45 9.23
C GLU A 573 33.12 -5.93 7.98
N GLN A 574 32.61 -6.98 7.33
CA GLN A 574 33.23 -7.57 6.15
C GLN A 574 32.94 -6.73 4.89
N LEU A 575 31.82 -6.01 4.84
CA LEU A 575 31.34 -5.29 3.65
C LEU A 575 31.63 -3.78 3.67
N ILE A 576 32.13 -3.20 4.77
CA ILE A 576 32.51 -1.78 4.87
C ILE A 576 33.38 -1.34 3.67
N ASP A 577 34.41 -2.11 3.31
CA ASP A 577 35.31 -1.78 2.19
C ASP A 577 34.62 -1.82 0.81
N MET A 578 33.47 -2.50 0.71
CA MET A 578 32.69 -2.66 -0.51
C MET A 578 31.47 -1.72 -0.58
N ALA A 579 31.18 -0.96 0.49
CA ALA A 579 29.98 -0.11 0.56
C ALA A 579 29.88 0.85 -0.63
N TYR A 580 30.98 1.52 -0.99
CA TYR A 580 31.03 2.41 -2.15
C TYR A 580 30.76 1.68 -3.47
N GLU A 581 31.33 0.49 -3.65
CA GLU A 581 31.13 -0.32 -4.86
C GLU A 581 29.66 -0.77 -4.99
N ILE A 582 29.06 -1.21 -3.88
CA ILE A 582 27.64 -1.58 -3.79
C ILE A 582 26.77 -0.39 -4.21
N THR A 583 26.93 0.77 -3.55
CA THR A 583 26.10 1.96 -3.81
C THR A 583 26.30 2.50 -5.23
N GLU A 584 27.52 2.50 -5.78
CA GLU A 584 27.77 2.95 -7.15
C GLU A 584 27.14 2.01 -8.19
N HIS A 585 27.18 0.70 -7.93
CA HIS A 585 26.55 -0.29 -8.79
C HIS A 585 25.02 -0.15 -8.80
N LEU A 586 24.41 0.04 -7.62
CA LEU A 586 22.97 0.28 -7.49
C LEU A 586 22.55 1.58 -8.20
N ALA A 587 23.27 2.68 -7.97
CA ALA A 587 23.00 3.98 -8.60
C ALA A 587 23.11 3.93 -10.14
N THR A 588 24.11 3.20 -10.67
CA THR A 588 24.28 3.02 -12.11
C THR A 588 23.16 2.19 -12.71
N THR A 589 22.70 1.16 -11.99
CA THR A 589 21.60 0.29 -12.44
C THR A 589 20.29 1.07 -12.43
N PHE A 590 20.03 1.83 -11.36
CA PHE A 590 18.86 2.71 -11.25
C PHE A 590 18.76 3.70 -12.41
N SER A 591 19.87 4.38 -12.74
CA SER A 591 19.91 5.34 -13.85
C SER A 591 19.56 4.68 -15.19
N LYS A 592 20.01 3.44 -15.43
CA LYS A 592 19.67 2.68 -16.64
C LYS A 592 18.23 2.24 -16.70
N VAL A 593 17.68 1.78 -15.57
CA VAL A 593 16.27 1.37 -15.48
C VAL A 593 15.37 2.55 -15.85
N ILE A 594 15.69 3.75 -15.36
CA ILE A 594 14.96 4.98 -15.69
C ILE A 594 15.17 5.44 -17.14
N GLU A 595 16.39 5.39 -17.66
CA GLU A 595 16.68 5.83 -19.04
C GLU A 595 16.07 4.92 -20.12
N THR A 596 15.86 3.64 -19.81
CA THR A 596 15.46 2.63 -20.81
C THR A 596 13.95 2.44 -20.99
N ASP A 597 13.09 2.87 -20.06
CA ASP A 597 11.64 3.01 -20.29
C ASP A 597 10.93 3.62 -19.06
N LEU A 598 10.46 4.87 -19.20
CA LEU A 598 9.56 5.52 -18.25
C LEU A 598 8.11 5.05 -18.56
N GLY A 599 7.62 4.00 -17.90
CA GLY A 599 6.17 3.70 -17.95
C GLY A 599 5.71 2.25 -17.76
N THR A 600 6.59 1.29 -17.45
CA THR A 600 6.15 -0.06 -17.06
C THR A 600 6.26 -0.26 -15.54
N ASP A 601 5.15 -0.58 -14.89
CA ASP A 601 5.04 -0.75 -13.42
C ASP A 601 6.08 -1.74 -12.83
N GLU A 602 6.50 -2.75 -13.60
CA GLU A 602 7.55 -3.71 -13.20
C GLU A 602 8.92 -3.04 -12.99
N LYS A 603 9.34 -2.17 -13.91
CA LYS A 603 10.62 -1.44 -13.78
C LYS A 603 10.59 -0.44 -12.63
N ALA A 604 9.41 0.11 -12.33
CA ALA A 604 9.25 1.00 -11.17
C ALA A 604 9.49 0.25 -9.85
N ILE A 605 8.99 -0.98 -9.73
CA ILE A 605 9.25 -1.86 -8.57
C ILE A 605 10.74 -2.11 -8.41
N THR A 606 11.43 -2.50 -9.50
CA THR A 606 12.88 -2.73 -9.44
C THR A 606 13.63 -1.46 -9.05
N ALA A 607 13.25 -0.30 -9.60
CA ALA A 607 13.87 0.97 -9.24
C ALA A 607 13.70 1.32 -7.74
N MET A 608 12.51 1.11 -7.17
CA MET A 608 12.26 1.26 -5.73
C MET A 608 13.13 0.30 -4.91
N GLY A 609 13.19 -0.97 -5.28
CA GLY A 609 14.05 -1.97 -4.64
C GLY A 609 15.53 -1.57 -4.60
N LEU A 610 16.03 -0.95 -5.67
CA LEU A 610 17.40 -0.42 -5.72
C LEU A 610 17.59 0.75 -4.74
N LEU A 611 16.65 1.69 -4.67
CA LEU A 611 16.71 2.83 -3.74
C LEU A 611 16.65 2.37 -2.28
N ASN A 612 15.78 1.42 -1.95
CA ASN A 612 15.66 0.85 -0.60
C ASN A 612 16.93 0.09 -0.19
N THR A 613 17.59 -0.56 -1.15
CA THR A 613 18.89 -1.18 -0.91
C THR A 613 19.97 -0.15 -0.64
N MET A 614 19.96 0.99 -1.35
CA MET A 614 20.86 2.11 -1.06
C MET A 614 20.59 2.70 0.33
N GLU A 615 19.32 2.84 0.72
CA GLU A 615 18.95 3.25 2.09
C GLU A 615 19.54 2.28 3.12
N THR A 616 19.36 0.97 2.94
CA THR A 616 19.88 -0.03 3.88
C THR A 616 21.39 0.11 4.05
N VAL A 617 22.13 0.33 2.96
CA VAL A 617 23.58 0.58 3.02
C VAL A 617 23.89 1.86 3.81
N LEU A 618 23.14 2.95 3.62
CA LEU A 618 23.35 4.20 4.36
C LEU A 618 23.10 4.02 5.86
N THR A 619 21.98 3.39 6.23
CA THR A 619 21.62 3.15 7.65
C THR A 619 22.69 2.31 8.35
N VAL A 620 23.19 1.26 7.69
CA VAL A 620 24.23 0.39 8.27
C VAL A 620 25.59 1.09 8.37
N MET A 621 25.88 2.04 7.49
CA MET A 621 27.17 2.76 7.44
C MET A 621 27.17 4.07 8.24
N GLU A 622 26.07 4.42 8.91
CA GLU A 622 25.87 5.71 9.60
C GLU A 622 26.98 6.04 10.63
N ASP A 623 27.52 5.01 11.30
CA ASP A 623 28.61 5.15 12.28
C ASP A 623 30.01 5.31 11.66
N ASN A 624 30.14 5.29 10.33
CA ASN A 624 31.41 5.41 9.60
C ASN A 624 31.45 6.71 8.76
N PRO A 625 31.84 7.87 9.33
CA PRO A 625 31.79 9.16 8.64
C PRO A 625 32.62 9.22 7.35
N GLU A 626 33.78 8.55 7.32
CA GLU A 626 34.64 8.53 6.12
C GLU A 626 33.99 7.81 4.93
N ILE A 627 33.23 6.74 5.20
CA ILE A 627 32.51 5.98 4.18
C ILE A 627 31.26 6.76 3.77
N MET A 628 30.50 7.30 4.72
CA MET A 628 29.32 8.12 4.45
C MET A 628 29.62 9.30 3.53
N ALA A 629 30.75 9.99 3.71
CA ALA A 629 31.18 11.07 2.82
C ALA A 629 31.49 10.62 1.38
N GLN A 630 31.84 9.34 1.16
CA GLN A 630 32.00 8.76 -0.17
C GLN A 630 30.65 8.39 -0.78
N LEU A 631 29.76 7.77 0.02
CA LEU A 631 28.41 7.36 -0.41
C LEU A 631 27.55 8.56 -0.78
N GLU A 632 27.66 9.65 -0.03
CA GLU A 632 26.94 10.90 -0.23
C GLU A 632 26.95 11.35 -1.69
N LYS A 633 28.12 11.42 -2.32
CA LYS A 633 28.25 11.90 -3.71
C LYS A 633 27.46 11.07 -4.71
N THR A 634 27.46 9.75 -4.53
CA THR A 634 26.74 8.81 -5.38
C THR A 634 25.23 8.91 -5.15
N VAL A 635 24.80 8.99 -3.90
CA VAL A 635 23.37 9.08 -3.54
C VAL A 635 22.79 10.43 -3.97
N LEU A 636 23.50 11.54 -3.76
CA LEU A 636 23.08 12.87 -4.20
C LEU A 636 22.95 12.95 -5.74
N ARG A 637 23.76 12.21 -6.50
CA ARG A 637 23.59 12.09 -7.95
C ARG A 637 22.25 11.44 -8.31
N VAL A 638 21.86 10.40 -7.59
CA VAL A 638 20.58 9.68 -7.79
C VAL A 638 19.39 10.56 -7.40
N VAL A 639 19.42 11.13 -6.20
CA VAL A 639 18.38 12.07 -5.73
C VAL A 639 18.28 13.27 -6.65
N GLY A 640 19.42 13.83 -7.06
CA GLY A 640 19.47 14.95 -7.99
C GLY A 640 18.84 14.62 -9.34
N HIS A 641 19.01 13.39 -9.85
CA HIS A 641 18.37 12.93 -11.07
C HIS A 641 16.83 12.86 -10.91
N ILE A 642 16.34 12.28 -9.82
CA ILE A 642 14.90 12.19 -9.50
C ILE A 642 14.26 13.58 -9.44
N LEU A 643 14.86 14.50 -8.68
CA LEU A 643 14.34 15.84 -8.47
C LEU A 643 14.45 16.74 -9.71
N HIS A 644 15.55 16.66 -10.49
CA HIS A 644 15.69 17.46 -11.72
C HIS A 644 14.73 17.02 -12.84
N HIS A 645 14.50 15.72 -12.97
CA HIS A 645 13.60 15.17 -13.99
C HIS A 645 12.13 15.11 -13.53
N ASN A 646 11.84 15.55 -12.31
CA ASN A 646 10.49 15.62 -11.74
C ASN A 646 9.78 14.25 -11.70
N ILE A 647 10.52 13.21 -11.31
CA ILE A 647 10.03 11.82 -11.30
C ILE A 647 9.29 11.55 -9.97
N MET A 648 8.04 12.00 -9.90
CA MET A 648 7.20 11.98 -8.69
C MET A 648 7.05 10.60 -8.04
N GLU A 649 7.13 9.53 -8.84
CA GLU A 649 7.00 8.14 -8.36
C GLU A 649 8.03 7.79 -7.27
N TYR A 650 9.22 8.40 -7.31
CA TYR A 650 10.35 8.11 -6.41
C TYR A 650 10.67 9.21 -5.39
N TYR A 651 9.76 10.18 -5.20
CA TYR A 651 10.01 11.30 -4.28
C TYR A 651 10.13 10.85 -2.84
N GLU A 652 9.28 9.92 -2.45
CA GLU A 652 9.24 9.31 -1.13
C GLU A 652 10.60 8.66 -0.79
N GLU A 653 11.10 7.78 -1.67
CA GLU A 653 12.40 7.13 -1.51
C GLU A 653 13.56 8.13 -1.56
N ALA A 654 13.47 9.16 -2.40
CA ALA A 654 14.46 10.24 -2.45
C ALA A 654 14.51 11.02 -1.14
N MET A 655 13.37 11.34 -0.51
CA MET A 655 13.34 12.01 0.78
C MET A 655 13.91 11.12 1.89
N THR A 656 13.63 9.81 1.87
CA THR A 656 14.19 8.89 2.86
C THR A 656 15.71 8.79 2.75
N LEU A 657 16.25 8.71 1.52
CA LEU A 657 17.71 8.76 1.30
C LEU A 657 18.32 10.07 1.80
N LEU A 658 17.67 11.21 1.54
CA LEU A 658 18.13 12.50 2.04
C LEU A 658 18.04 12.61 3.57
N CYS A 659 17.01 12.04 4.18
CA CYS A 659 16.85 11.99 5.64
C CYS A 659 18.03 11.23 6.27
N ASN A 660 18.38 10.06 5.74
CA ASN A 660 19.52 9.27 6.23
C ASN A 660 20.87 9.98 6.00
N LEU A 661 21.03 10.71 4.90
CA LEU A 661 22.26 11.50 4.66
C LEU A 661 22.39 12.71 5.60
N THR A 662 21.26 13.34 5.97
CA THR A 662 21.23 14.58 6.75
C THR A 662 21.20 14.34 8.27
N SER A 663 21.12 13.09 8.74
CA SER A 663 20.91 12.77 10.16
C SER A 663 22.05 13.18 11.10
N ARG A 664 23.31 13.20 10.61
CA ARG A 664 24.50 13.49 11.44
C ARG A 664 25.27 14.74 11.06
N THR A 665 25.46 14.99 9.77
CA THR A 665 26.24 16.13 9.26
C THR A 665 25.69 16.59 7.94
N ILE A 666 25.69 17.91 7.69
CA ILE A 666 25.17 18.50 6.45
C ILE A 666 26.33 19.11 5.66
N SER A 667 26.55 18.63 4.44
CA SER A 667 27.60 19.12 3.54
C SER A 667 27.15 20.34 2.73
N GLU A 668 28.10 21.05 2.09
CA GLU A 668 27.77 22.15 1.17
C GLU A 668 26.92 21.70 -0.04
N ASP A 669 27.08 20.45 -0.49
CA ASP A 669 26.30 19.91 -1.61
C ASP A 669 24.87 19.57 -1.18
N MET A 670 24.66 19.11 0.06
CA MET A 670 23.31 18.93 0.61
C MET A 670 22.54 20.26 0.72
N TRP A 671 23.19 21.36 1.11
CA TRP A 671 22.54 22.67 1.13
C TRP A 671 22.00 23.10 -0.25
N LYS A 672 22.66 22.71 -1.35
CA LYS A 672 22.13 22.94 -2.71
C LYS A 672 20.90 22.08 -3.00
N VAL A 673 20.80 20.90 -2.40
CA VAL A 673 19.61 20.05 -2.51
C VAL A 673 18.42 20.69 -1.82
N LEU A 674 18.60 21.41 -0.70
CA LEU A 674 17.51 22.18 -0.07
C LEU A 674 16.91 23.20 -1.05
N GLU A 675 17.74 23.90 -1.83
CA GLU A 675 17.26 24.82 -2.87
C GLU A 675 16.47 24.08 -3.97
N MET A 676 16.89 22.87 -4.33
CA MET A 676 16.15 22.03 -5.28
C MET A 676 14.83 21.53 -4.70
N LEU A 677 14.79 21.12 -3.44
CA LEU A 677 13.57 20.70 -2.75
C LEU A 677 12.54 21.83 -2.75
N TYR A 678 12.97 23.05 -2.45
CA TYR A 678 12.11 24.23 -2.51
C TYR A 678 11.53 24.46 -3.93
N GLN A 679 12.36 24.34 -4.97
CA GLN A 679 11.91 24.48 -6.36
C GLN A 679 10.95 23.38 -6.81
N VAL A 680 11.13 22.15 -6.31
CA VAL A 680 10.23 21.02 -6.59
C VAL A 680 8.90 21.24 -5.88
N PHE A 681 8.92 21.65 -4.62
CA PHE A 681 7.73 22.01 -3.85
C PHE A 681 6.90 23.10 -4.54
N GLU A 682 7.53 24.19 -5.02
CA GLU A 682 6.82 25.29 -5.70
C GLU A 682 6.15 24.90 -7.03
N LYS A 683 6.60 23.82 -7.68
CA LYS A 683 6.07 23.40 -8.98
C LYS A 683 4.95 22.37 -8.86
N GLU A 684 5.30 21.16 -8.41
CA GLU A 684 4.42 19.98 -8.44
C GLU A 684 4.62 19.07 -7.21
N GLY A 685 5.46 19.45 -6.25
CA GLY A 685 5.79 18.66 -5.05
C GLY A 685 4.98 19.00 -3.81
N PHE A 686 3.88 19.74 -3.93
CA PHE A 686 3.08 20.20 -2.79
C PHE A 686 2.53 19.04 -1.95
N ASP A 687 2.01 18.00 -2.62
CA ASP A 687 1.40 16.83 -1.98
C ASP A 687 2.41 15.97 -1.18
N TYR A 688 3.71 16.13 -1.45
CA TYR A 688 4.79 15.38 -0.80
C TYR A 688 5.41 16.12 0.40
N PHE A 689 4.75 17.17 0.91
CA PHE A 689 5.27 17.95 2.03
C PHE A 689 5.50 17.09 3.28
N THR A 690 4.62 16.13 3.55
CA THR A 690 4.75 15.20 4.67
C THR A 690 6.03 14.37 4.57
N ASP A 691 6.41 13.94 3.36
CA ASP A 691 7.64 13.18 3.11
C ASP A 691 8.89 14.06 3.18
N MET A 692 8.77 15.35 2.84
CA MET A 692 9.87 16.31 2.97
C MET A 692 10.18 16.66 4.44
N MET A 693 9.17 16.58 5.31
CA MET A 693 9.26 17.06 6.70
C MET A 693 10.45 16.48 7.50
N PRO A 694 10.76 15.17 7.48
CA PRO A 694 11.94 14.62 8.15
C PRO A 694 13.26 15.23 7.67
N VAL A 695 13.38 15.49 6.37
CA VAL A 695 14.58 16.10 5.78
C VAL A 695 14.69 17.57 6.22
N LEU A 696 13.57 18.31 6.19
CA LEU A 696 13.51 19.71 6.64
C LEU A 696 13.85 19.83 8.13
N HIS A 697 13.37 18.90 8.95
CA HIS A 697 13.71 18.82 10.36
C HIS A 697 15.22 18.65 10.58
N ASN A 698 15.87 17.72 9.88
CA ASN A 698 17.32 17.51 9.97
C ASN A 698 18.12 18.76 9.58
N TYR A 699 17.72 19.47 8.51
CA TYR A 699 18.37 20.72 8.10
C TYR A 699 18.34 21.80 9.20
N ILE A 700 17.30 21.80 10.05
CA ILE A 700 17.16 22.76 11.16
C ILE A 700 17.94 22.29 12.39
N THR A 701 17.86 20.99 12.72
CA THR A 701 18.33 20.47 14.02
C THR A 701 19.81 20.08 14.02
N VAL A 702 20.34 19.57 12.91
CA VAL A 702 21.71 19.00 12.83
C VAL A 702 22.79 20.07 12.67
N ASP A 703 22.59 21.06 11.80
CA ASP A 703 23.51 22.21 11.65
C ASP A 703 22.76 23.55 11.69
N THR A 704 22.22 23.87 12.87
CA THR A 704 21.50 25.11 13.13
C THR A 704 22.33 26.36 12.78
N ASN A 705 23.66 26.31 12.91
CA ASN A 705 24.49 27.48 12.64
C ASN A 705 24.62 27.75 11.14
N ALA A 706 24.83 26.70 10.32
CA ALA A 706 24.82 26.84 8.86
C ALA A 706 23.42 27.21 8.35
N PHE A 707 22.36 26.63 8.92
CA PHE A 707 20.97 27.01 8.61
C PHE A 707 20.74 28.52 8.77
N LEU A 708 21.15 29.08 9.91
CA LEU A 708 20.99 30.51 10.23
C LEU A 708 21.96 31.44 9.49
N SER A 709 23.00 30.90 8.85
CA SER A 709 23.99 31.71 8.14
C SER A 709 23.45 32.31 6.83
N ASN A 710 22.39 31.71 6.25
CA ASN A 710 21.78 32.12 5.00
C ASN A 710 20.28 32.38 5.20
N GLU A 711 19.86 33.64 5.09
CA GLU A 711 18.45 34.04 5.25
C GLU A 711 17.52 33.34 4.24
N ASN A 712 18.04 32.92 3.07
CA ASN A 712 17.25 32.20 2.08
C ASN A 712 16.80 30.82 2.57
N HIS A 713 17.56 30.16 3.45
CA HIS A 713 17.16 28.86 4.01
C HIS A 713 15.93 29.00 4.91
N ILE A 714 15.92 30.02 5.77
CA ILE A 714 14.79 30.35 6.65
C ILE A 714 13.57 30.72 5.80
N LEU A 715 13.77 31.55 4.77
CA LEU A 715 12.70 31.99 3.89
C LEU A 715 12.08 30.83 3.11
N ALA A 716 12.89 29.90 2.59
CA ALA A 716 12.41 28.72 1.89
C ALA A 716 11.50 27.86 2.79
N MET A 717 11.95 27.53 4.00
CA MET A 717 11.16 26.73 4.94
C MET A 717 9.86 27.43 5.37
N PHE A 718 9.93 28.73 5.65
CA PHE A 718 8.75 29.51 5.98
C PHE A 718 7.77 29.59 4.80
N ASN A 719 8.26 29.77 3.57
CA ASN A 719 7.39 29.84 2.39
C ASN A 719 6.69 28.50 2.12
N MET A 720 7.37 27.37 2.32
CA MET A 720 6.74 26.04 2.22
C MET A 720 5.63 25.88 3.25
N ALA A 721 5.92 26.12 4.54
CA ALA A 721 4.91 26.07 5.60
C ALA A 721 3.75 27.06 5.36
N LYS A 722 4.05 28.25 4.84
CA LYS A 722 3.06 29.27 4.46
C LYS A 722 2.17 28.83 3.32
N ALA A 723 2.71 28.18 2.30
CA ALA A 723 1.92 27.66 1.18
C ALA A 723 0.95 26.58 1.68
N VAL A 724 1.45 25.64 2.49
CA VAL A 724 0.64 24.56 3.07
C VAL A 724 -0.48 25.12 3.97
N LEU A 725 -0.16 25.97 4.94
CA LEU A 725 -1.15 26.52 5.89
C LEU A 725 -2.16 27.50 5.26
N ASN A 726 -1.93 27.98 4.03
CA ASN A 726 -2.88 28.83 3.32
C ASN A 726 -3.72 28.07 2.30
N SER A 727 -3.37 26.82 2.01
CA SER A 727 -4.10 25.97 1.07
C SER A 727 -5.52 25.68 1.56
N ASP A 728 -6.40 25.32 0.62
CA ASP A 728 -7.76 24.87 0.91
C ASP A 728 -7.84 23.33 1.08
N SER A 729 -6.70 22.63 1.01
CA SER A 729 -6.62 21.19 1.27
C SER A 729 -6.70 20.96 2.79
N GLU A 730 -7.84 20.45 3.26
CA GLU A 730 -8.01 19.99 4.64
C GLU A 730 -7.32 18.62 4.83
N ASP A 731 -5.99 18.57 4.72
CA ASP A 731 -5.18 17.35 4.85
C ASP A 731 -4.18 17.41 6.03
N GLU A 732 -3.50 16.29 6.29
CA GLU A 732 -2.55 16.17 7.40
C GLU A 732 -1.30 17.06 7.25
N SER A 733 -1.01 17.54 6.03
CA SER A 733 0.20 18.34 5.76
C SER A 733 0.22 19.65 6.55
N GLU A 734 -0.96 20.21 6.86
CA GLU A 734 -1.11 21.41 7.69
C GLU A 734 -0.54 21.22 9.11
N ILE A 735 -0.67 20.02 9.66
CA ILE A 735 -0.18 19.70 11.00
C ILE A 735 1.35 19.67 10.99
N TYR A 736 1.96 19.02 9.99
CA TYR A 736 3.41 19.01 9.81
C TYR A 736 3.97 20.41 9.53
N ALA A 737 3.25 21.25 8.80
CA ALA A 737 3.67 22.63 8.54
C ALA A 737 3.68 23.46 9.83
N ALA A 738 2.67 23.31 10.68
CA ALA A 738 2.66 23.93 11.99
C ALA A 738 3.79 23.37 12.90
N LYS A 739 4.04 22.05 12.87
CA LYS A 739 5.16 21.45 13.60
C LYS A 739 6.52 22.00 13.14
N LEU A 740 6.72 22.18 11.83
CA LEU A 740 7.95 22.75 11.28
C LEU A 740 8.22 24.15 11.84
N LEU A 741 7.18 25.00 11.90
CA LEU A 741 7.30 26.34 12.49
C LEU A 741 7.65 26.28 13.98
N GLU A 742 7.07 25.35 14.73
CA GLU A 742 7.41 25.13 16.15
C GLU A 742 8.88 24.73 16.32
N VAL A 743 9.35 23.75 15.54
CA VAL A 743 10.75 23.28 15.56
C VAL A 743 11.70 24.45 15.27
N MET A 744 11.39 25.27 14.25
CA MET A 744 12.19 26.46 13.94
C MET A 744 12.26 27.44 15.13
N VAL A 745 11.13 27.68 15.81
CA VAL A 745 11.06 28.59 16.97
C VAL A 745 11.88 28.07 18.15
N LEU A 746 11.73 26.80 18.51
CA LEU A 746 12.40 26.21 19.67
C LEU A 746 13.91 26.01 19.42
N GLN A 747 14.28 25.50 18.24
CA GLN A 747 15.69 25.26 17.89
C GLN A 747 16.48 26.55 17.68
N CYS A 748 15.86 27.56 17.04
CA CYS A 748 16.52 28.82 16.70
C CYS A 748 16.19 29.97 17.67
N SER A 749 15.78 29.64 18.89
CA SER A 749 15.35 30.58 19.92
C SER A 749 16.32 31.78 20.08
N GLY A 750 15.77 33.00 19.99
CA GLY A 750 16.51 34.26 20.12
C GLY A 750 17.33 34.68 18.89
N LYS A 751 17.35 33.88 17.81
CA LYS A 751 18.11 34.17 16.58
C LYS A 751 17.20 34.49 15.37
N ILE A 752 15.92 34.11 15.43
CA ILE A 752 14.94 34.32 14.35
C ILE A 752 13.84 35.34 14.71
N ASP A 753 14.06 36.17 15.74
CA ASP A 753 13.07 37.12 16.27
C ASP A 753 12.45 38.05 15.19
N ASN A 754 13.21 38.37 14.14
CA ASN A 754 12.73 39.18 13.01
C ASN A 754 11.63 38.51 12.19
N CYS A 755 11.56 37.16 12.18
CA CYS A 755 10.60 36.38 11.39
C CYS A 755 9.33 36.03 12.19
N LEU A 756 9.39 36.09 13.53
CA LEU A 756 8.28 35.74 14.42
C LEU A 756 6.98 36.51 14.15
N PRO A 757 6.99 37.81 13.78
CA PRO A 757 5.75 38.51 13.40
C PRO A 757 4.98 37.81 12.28
N SER A 758 5.68 37.33 11.25
CA SER A 758 5.05 36.62 10.12
C SER A 758 4.55 35.24 10.50
N PHE A 759 5.22 34.56 11.45
CA PHE A 759 4.77 33.25 11.95
C PHE A 759 3.46 33.40 12.73
N VAL A 760 3.39 34.38 13.64
CA VAL A 760 2.19 34.68 14.42
C VAL A 760 1.03 35.08 13.52
N GLU A 761 1.27 35.94 12.53
CA GLU A 761 0.24 36.35 11.58
C GLU A 761 -0.31 35.16 10.78
N LEU A 762 0.56 34.28 10.26
CA LEU A 762 0.17 33.09 9.51
C LEU A 762 -0.69 32.14 10.35
N VAL A 763 -0.22 31.79 11.55
CA VAL A 763 -0.90 30.84 12.45
C VAL A 763 -2.25 31.38 12.92
N LEU A 764 -2.32 32.68 13.29
CA LEU A 764 -3.58 33.31 13.68
C LEU A 764 -4.56 33.36 12.51
N ASN A 765 -4.10 33.73 11.32
CA ASN A 765 -4.96 33.74 10.13
C ASN A 765 -5.55 32.35 9.86
N ARG A 766 -4.77 31.27 10.01
CA ARG A 766 -5.29 29.91 9.85
C ARG A 766 -6.28 29.52 10.96
N LEU A 767 -6.01 29.88 12.21
CA LEU A 767 -6.92 29.67 13.35
C LEU A 767 -8.26 30.42 13.20
N THR A 768 -8.32 31.52 12.46
CA THR A 768 -9.59 32.22 12.18
C THR A 768 -10.47 31.54 11.13
N ARG A 769 -9.90 30.66 10.30
CA ARG A 769 -10.66 29.81 9.37
C ARG A 769 -11.30 28.65 10.15
N LYS A 770 -12.27 27.96 9.54
CA LYS A 770 -12.84 26.77 10.15
C LYS A 770 -11.74 25.70 10.28
N VAL A 771 -11.48 25.23 11.49
CA VAL A 771 -10.54 24.14 11.79
C VAL A 771 -11.36 22.93 12.22
N ASN A 772 -11.40 21.89 11.38
CA ASN A 772 -12.26 20.73 11.59
C ASN A 772 -11.67 19.71 12.59
N THR A 773 -10.34 19.65 12.73
CA THR A 773 -9.64 18.71 13.61
C THR A 773 -9.14 19.40 14.89
N SER A 774 -9.22 18.70 16.02
CA SER A 774 -8.63 19.17 17.29
C SER A 774 -7.11 19.20 17.22
N GLU A 775 -6.49 18.25 16.51
CA GLU A 775 -5.03 18.12 16.37
C GLU A 775 -4.37 19.29 15.64
N LEU A 776 -4.93 19.73 14.50
CA LEU A 776 -4.41 20.92 13.81
C LEU A 776 -4.54 22.15 14.70
N ARG A 777 -5.66 22.28 15.42
CA ARG A 777 -5.88 23.41 16.32
C ARG A 777 -4.89 23.42 17.48
N THR A 778 -4.63 22.27 18.11
CA THR A 778 -3.62 22.17 19.18
C THR A 778 -2.22 22.46 18.65
N MET A 779 -1.87 21.97 17.45
CA MET A 779 -0.55 22.24 16.85
C MET A 779 -0.33 23.72 16.50
N LEU A 780 -1.34 24.39 15.95
CA LEU A 780 -1.29 25.85 15.72
C LEU A 780 -1.14 26.62 17.04
N LEU A 781 -1.81 26.18 18.12
CA LEU A 781 -1.61 26.75 19.45
C LEU A 781 -0.21 26.50 19.98
N GLN A 782 0.39 25.33 19.74
CA GLN A 782 1.77 24.99 20.15
C GLN A 782 2.78 25.97 19.57
N VAL A 783 2.65 26.38 18.30
CA VAL A 783 3.53 27.40 17.72
C VAL A 783 3.49 28.70 18.52
N LEU A 784 2.30 29.17 18.92
CA LEU A 784 2.15 30.39 19.73
C LEU A 784 2.71 30.21 21.15
N ILE A 785 2.55 29.03 21.74
CA ILE A 785 3.08 28.69 23.07
C ILE A 785 4.61 28.58 23.03
N ALA A 786 5.19 28.03 21.97
CA ALA A 786 6.63 27.99 21.75
C ALA A 786 7.20 29.42 21.65
N ILE A 787 6.55 30.31 20.90
CA ILE A 787 6.96 31.72 20.82
C ILE A 787 6.81 32.42 22.18
N LEU A 788 5.75 32.14 22.94
CA LEU A 788 5.55 32.65 24.30
C LEU A 788 6.69 32.20 25.23
N TYR A 789 7.09 30.94 25.13
CA TYR A 789 8.16 30.36 25.94
C TYR A 789 9.54 30.97 25.60
N CYS A 790 9.83 31.16 24.32
CA CYS A 790 11.11 31.72 23.85
C CYS A 790 11.23 33.24 24.09
N ASN A 791 10.20 34.02 23.73
CA ASN A 791 10.22 35.48 23.87
C ASN A 791 8.81 36.04 24.17
N PRO A 792 8.38 36.04 25.45
CA PRO A 792 7.02 36.42 25.82
C PRO A 792 6.71 37.88 25.52
N GLN A 793 7.69 38.79 25.69
CA GLN A 793 7.50 40.22 25.42
C GLN A 793 7.23 40.50 23.95
N LEU A 794 7.95 39.81 23.07
CA LEU A 794 7.81 39.97 21.63
C LEU A 794 6.45 39.45 21.15
N LEU A 795 5.98 38.29 21.66
CA LEU A 795 4.66 37.75 21.31
C LEU A 795 3.56 38.77 21.58
N PHE A 796 3.47 39.31 22.79
CA PHE A 796 2.41 40.26 23.13
C PHE A 796 2.57 41.60 22.39
N THR A 797 3.81 42.03 22.11
CA THR A 797 4.03 43.21 21.24
C THR A 797 3.48 42.98 19.83
N ILE A 798 3.62 41.77 19.28
CA ILE A 798 3.06 41.40 17.98
C ILE A 798 1.53 41.33 18.06
N LEU A 799 0.97 40.68 19.08
CA LEU A 799 -0.47 40.57 19.28
C LEU A 799 -1.13 41.95 19.45
N ASP A 800 -0.50 42.87 20.18
CA ASP A 800 -0.99 44.25 20.35
C ASP A 800 -0.97 45.04 19.04
N LYS A 801 0.03 44.83 18.17
CA LYS A 801 0.05 45.43 16.83
C LYS A 801 -1.04 44.85 15.93
N LEU A 802 -1.24 43.54 15.96
CA LEU A 802 -2.31 42.88 15.20
C LEU A 802 -3.69 43.27 15.72
N GLN A 803 -3.82 43.56 17.02
CA GLN A 803 -5.05 44.05 17.65
C GLN A 803 -5.55 45.35 17.01
N GLU A 804 -4.65 46.22 16.51
CA GLU A 804 -5.01 47.45 15.80
C GLU A 804 -5.83 47.19 14.53
N SER A 805 -5.67 46.01 13.93
CA SER A 805 -6.41 45.60 12.73
C SER A 805 -7.80 44.99 13.02
N VAL A 806 -8.07 44.58 14.26
CA VAL A 806 -9.34 43.93 14.67
C VAL A 806 -9.92 44.61 15.92
N PRO A 807 -10.59 45.77 15.78
CA PRO A 807 -11.00 46.59 16.92
C PRO A 807 -12.13 46.01 17.79
N ASN A 808 -12.86 44.99 17.32
CA ASN A 808 -14.08 44.48 17.98
C ASN A 808 -13.87 43.20 18.81
N ALA A 809 -12.68 42.61 18.82
CA ALA A 809 -12.37 41.37 19.56
C ALA A 809 -10.94 41.41 20.09
N SER A 810 -10.72 40.99 21.34
CA SER A 810 -9.36 40.88 21.87
C SER A 810 -8.69 39.59 21.39
N ILE A 811 -7.69 39.71 20.52
CA ILE A 811 -6.93 38.58 19.95
C ILE A 811 -6.21 37.83 21.08
N THR A 812 -5.58 38.56 22.00
CA THR A 812 -4.89 38.01 23.17
C THR A 812 -5.83 37.20 24.06
N GLN A 813 -7.03 37.72 24.36
CA GLN A 813 -8.01 36.98 25.17
C GLN A 813 -8.57 35.76 24.43
N HIS A 814 -8.75 35.85 23.12
CA HIS A 814 -9.22 34.73 22.32
C HIS A 814 -8.20 33.58 22.31
N PHE A 815 -6.93 33.89 22.04
CA PHE A 815 -5.82 32.92 22.12
C PHE A 815 -5.77 32.22 23.49
N LEU A 816 -5.75 33.00 24.58
CA LEU A 816 -5.66 32.46 25.93
C LEU A 816 -6.89 31.60 26.30
N LYS A 817 -8.10 32.01 25.90
CA LYS A 817 -9.31 31.20 26.12
C LYS A 817 -9.29 29.90 25.33
N GLN A 818 -8.88 29.96 24.07
CA GLN A 818 -8.82 28.78 23.21
C GLN A 818 -7.79 27.77 23.73
N TRP A 819 -6.61 28.25 24.13
CA TRP A 819 -5.57 27.40 24.71
C TRP A 819 -6.03 26.68 25.98
N ILE A 820 -6.68 27.40 26.91
CA ILE A 820 -7.18 26.81 28.16
C ILE A 820 -8.41 25.92 27.92
N HIS A 821 -9.20 26.18 26.88
CA HIS A 821 -10.34 25.35 26.50
C HIS A 821 -9.89 24.00 25.94
N ASP A 822 -8.88 23.98 25.07
CA ASP A 822 -8.41 22.78 24.38
C ASP A 822 -7.29 22.05 25.14
N THR A 823 -7.08 22.33 26.43
CA THR A 823 -6.01 21.73 27.24
C THR A 823 -6.11 20.20 27.31
N ASP A 824 -7.31 19.65 27.26
CA ASP A 824 -7.59 18.21 27.25
C ASP A 824 -7.29 17.52 25.91
N CYS A 825 -7.12 18.29 24.84
CA CYS A 825 -6.79 17.80 23.50
C CYS A 825 -5.28 17.67 23.26
N PHE A 826 -4.43 18.06 24.21
CA PHE A 826 -2.98 17.87 24.15
C PHE A 826 -2.64 16.45 24.62
N MET A 827 -2.35 15.59 23.66
CA MET A 827 -2.27 14.14 23.86
C MET A 827 -0.84 13.60 23.94
N GLY A 828 0.14 14.37 23.48
CA GLY A 828 1.54 13.94 23.47
C GLY A 828 2.29 14.15 24.80
N LEU A 829 3.56 13.79 24.81
CA LEU A 829 4.50 14.10 25.90
C LEU A 829 5.10 15.49 25.71
N HIS A 830 5.57 15.80 24.50
CA HIS A 830 6.19 17.07 24.15
C HIS A 830 5.22 18.26 24.33
N ASP A 831 4.02 18.12 23.81
CA ASP A 831 3.02 19.19 23.76
C ASP A 831 2.48 19.57 25.14
N ARG A 832 2.27 18.57 26.03
CA ARG A 832 1.88 18.79 27.42
C ARG A 832 3.01 19.46 28.20
N LYS A 833 4.26 19.04 27.97
CA LYS A 833 5.45 19.67 28.57
C LYS A 833 5.53 21.14 28.15
N LEU A 834 5.42 21.42 26.85
CA LEU A 834 5.47 22.79 26.33
C LEU A 834 4.31 23.65 26.87
N CYS A 835 3.10 23.11 26.97
CA CYS A 835 1.96 23.80 27.59
C CYS A 835 2.24 24.21 29.04
N VAL A 836 2.74 23.29 29.87
CA VAL A 836 3.08 23.59 31.26
C VAL A 836 4.15 24.68 31.34
N LEU A 837 5.21 24.59 30.52
CA LEU A 837 6.28 25.59 30.48
C LEU A 837 5.77 26.95 30.01
N GLY A 838 4.88 26.99 29.02
CA GLY A 838 4.21 28.20 28.55
C GLY A 838 3.39 28.86 29.65
N ILE A 839 2.60 28.08 30.40
CA ILE A 839 1.80 28.59 31.53
C ILE A 839 2.72 29.15 32.62
N CYS A 840 3.81 28.46 32.95
CA CYS A 840 4.80 28.95 33.92
C CYS A 840 5.40 30.29 33.46
N THR A 841 5.74 30.39 32.17
CA THR A 841 6.30 31.62 31.58
C THR A 841 5.31 32.78 31.66
N LEU A 842 4.03 32.54 31.36
CA LEU A 842 2.95 33.52 31.50
C LEU A 842 2.81 34.03 32.94
N LEU A 843 2.92 33.12 33.93
CA LEU A 843 2.86 33.47 35.34
C LEU A 843 4.12 34.22 35.83
N GLU A 844 5.26 34.10 35.17
CA GLU A 844 6.52 34.76 35.56
C GLU A 844 6.68 36.19 34.99
N MET A 845 5.81 36.63 34.08
CA MET A 845 5.90 37.95 33.40
C MET A 845 5.71 39.19 34.30
N GLY A 846 5.28 39.02 35.56
CA GLY A 846 5.06 40.12 36.49
C GLY A 846 4.11 41.20 35.94
N PRO A 847 4.46 42.51 36.00
CA PRO A 847 3.56 43.60 35.59
C PRO A 847 3.32 43.69 34.08
N GLN A 848 4.08 42.97 33.26
CA GLN A 848 3.92 42.92 31.80
C GLN A 848 2.98 41.79 31.35
N ARG A 849 2.38 41.06 32.30
CA ARG A 849 1.42 39.98 32.03
C ARG A 849 0.11 40.52 31.43
N PRO A 850 -0.48 39.85 30.43
CA PRO A 850 -1.81 40.21 29.93
C PRO A 850 -2.89 40.00 31.01
N ASN A 851 -4.08 40.58 30.81
CA ASN A 851 -5.21 40.33 31.72
C ASN A 851 -5.59 38.85 31.71
N LEU A 852 -5.61 38.20 32.88
CA LEU A 852 -5.93 36.78 33.03
C LEU A 852 -7.24 36.53 33.80
N ASP A 853 -7.99 37.57 34.17
CA ASP A 853 -9.13 37.47 35.11
C ASP A 853 -10.17 36.42 34.68
N GLU A 854 -10.41 36.27 33.38
CA GLU A 854 -11.41 35.33 32.85
C GLU A 854 -10.94 33.87 32.80
N ILE A 855 -9.63 33.64 32.65
CA ILE A 855 -9.05 32.28 32.57
C ILE A 855 -8.46 31.82 33.91
N MET A 856 -8.24 32.75 34.85
CA MET A 856 -7.60 32.50 36.15
C MET A 856 -8.16 31.29 36.90
N PRO A 857 -9.49 31.09 37.00
CA PRO A 857 -10.04 29.96 37.76
C PRO A 857 -9.77 28.59 37.12
N LYS A 858 -9.50 28.56 35.81
CA LYS A 858 -9.28 27.33 35.03
C LYS A 858 -7.80 27.00 34.84
N LEU A 859 -6.92 27.97 35.02
CA LEU A 859 -5.49 27.87 34.69
C LEU A 859 -4.76 26.80 35.52
N LEU A 860 -5.01 26.74 36.83
CA LEU A 860 -4.42 25.72 37.70
C LEU A 860 -5.05 24.32 37.51
N PRO A 861 -6.38 24.18 37.39
CA PRO A 861 -7.01 22.93 36.95
C PRO A 861 -6.46 22.39 35.62
N SER A 862 -6.26 23.26 34.62
CA SER A 862 -5.66 22.90 33.32
C SER A 862 -4.24 22.33 33.49
N CYS A 863 -3.38 22.94 34.32
CA CYS A 863 -2.07 22.36 34.61
C CYS A 863 -2.14 20.97 35.26
N LEU A 864 -3.12 20.74 36.14
CA LEU A 864 -3.29 19.43 36.79
C LEU A 864 -3.71 18.35 35.80
N VAL A 865 -4.57 18.67 34.83
CA VAL A 865 -4.92 17.76 33.72
C VAL A 865 -3.68 17.41 32.90
N LEU A 866 -2.86 18.41 32.55
CA LEU A 866 -1.61 18.19 31.81
C LEU A 866 -0.63 17.31 32.59
N PHE A 867 -0.48 17.51 33.90
CA PHE A 867 0.41 16.70 34.74
C PHE A 867 -0.06 15.26 34.93
N ASP A 868 -1.37 15.01 34.89
CA ASP A 868 -1.93 13.66 34.91
C ASP A 868 -1.61 12.92 33.61
N GLY A 869 -1.81 13.58 32.47
CA GLY A 869 -1.42 13.06 31.16
C GLY A 869 0.09 12.82 31.04
N LEU A 870 0.92 13.77 31.50
CA LEU A 870 2.38 13.62 31.54
C LEU A 870 2.83 12.43 32.38
N LYS A 871 2.20 12.22 33.55
CA LYS A 871 2.54 11.08 34.42
C LYS A 871 2.35 9.76 33.68
N ARG A 872 1.21 9.59 33.02
CA ARG A 872 0.91 8.39 32.21
C ARG A 872 1.90 8.26 31.05
N ALA A 873 2.12 9.31 30.28
CA ALA A 873 3.04 9.28 29.14
C ALA A 873 4.49 8.91 29.55
N TYR A 874 4.95 9.36 30.72
CA TYR A 874 6.26 8.95 31.25
C TYR A 874 6.30 7.49 31.73
N GLU A 875 5.20 6.95 32.27
CA GLU A 875 5.08 5.54 32.68
C GLU A 875 5.16 4.62 31.45
N ILE A 876 4.39 4.91 30.41
CA ILE A 876 4.41 4.15 29.13
C ILE A 876 5.78 4.23 28.45
N ARG A 877 6.41 5.41 28.39
CA ARG A 877 7.75 5.53 27.80
C ARG A 877 8.80 4.72 28.55
N ALA A 878 8.66 4.57 29.87
CA ALA A 878 9.55 3.75 30.68
C ALA A 878 9.32 2.25 30.44
N GLU A 879 8.07 1.82 30.25
CA GLU A 879 7.71 0.43 29.89
C GLU A 879 8.23 0.07 28.49
N ALA A 880 8.06 0.96 27.50
CA ALA A 880 8.60 0.76 26.15
C ALA A 880 10.15 0.67 26.11
N ASP A 881 10.84 1.47 26.93
CA ASP A 881 12.29 1.41 27.10
C ASP A 881 12.74 0.08 27.79
N GLU A 882 11.87 -0.60 28.55
CA GLU A 882 12.15 -1.89 29.22
C GLU A 882 11.83 -3.11 28.33
N GLU A 883 10.75 -3.07 27.54
CA GLU A 883 10.31 -4.17 26.64
C GLU A 883 11.28 -4.43 25.48
N THR A 884 12.06 -3.43 25.05
CA THR A 884 13.14 -3.61 24.06
C THR A 884 14.26 -4.56 24.49
N SER A 885 14.22 -5.11 25.72
CA SER A 885 15.19 -6.05 26.26
C SER A 885 14.70 -7.51 26.43
N SER A 886 13.42 -7.81 26.18
CA SER A 886 12.87 -9.15 26.48
C SER A 886 11.69 -9.58 25.60
N GLU A 887 11.93 -9.79 24.30
CA GLU A 887 10.98 -10.50 23.44
C GLU A 887 11.63 -11.75 22.83
N GLU A 888 11.60 -12.86 23.56
CA GLU A 888 11.57 -14.20 22.94
C GLU A 888 10.52 -15.05 23.64
N ASP A 889 9.71 -15.69 22.78
CA ASP A 889 8.80 -16.81 23.01
C ASP A 889 7.47 -16.53 23.73
N ASP A 890 6.38 -16.49 22.94
CA ASP A 890 5.25 -17.43 23.09
C ASP A 890 4.20 -17.23 21.96
N GLU A 891 4.21 -18.12 20.95
CA GLU A 891 3.06 -18.35 20.07
C GLU A 891 2.79 -19.86 19.92
N GLU A 892 1.94 -20.41 20.79
CA GLU A 892 1.22 -21.66 20.52
C GLU A 892 -0.22 -21.32 20.09
N GLU A 893 -0.49 -21.31 18.79
CA GLU A 893 -1.86 -21.33 18.24
C GLU A 893 -2.36 -22.79 18.16
N ASP A 894 -3.42 -23.10 18.90
CA ASP A 894 -4.11 -24.40 18.91
C ASP A 894 -4.80 -24.68 17.55
N GLU A 895 -4.48 -25.82 16.91
CA GLU A 895 -5.12 -26.26 15.66
C GLU A 895 -6.42 -27.05 15.90
N GLU A 896 -7.57 -26.49 15.51
CA GLU A 896 -8.79 -27.27 15.27
C GLU A 896 -8.73 -27.98 13.91
N VAL A 897 -8.29 -29.24 13.93
CA VAL A 897 -8.49 -30.16 12.79
C VAL A 897 -9.96 -30.58 12.76
N LEU A 898 -10.73 -30.02 11.81
CA LEU A 898 -12.14 -30.35 11.59
C LEU A 898 -12.43 -31.86 11.72
N SER A 899 -13.22 -32.15 12.75
CA SER A 899 -13.73 -33.48 13.06
C SER A 899 -15.06 -33.68 12.32
N SER A 900 -15.06 -34.48 11.25
CA SER A 900 -16.21 -35.30 10.80
C SER A 900 -17.55 -34.59 10.53
N ASP A 901 -17.93 -34.50 9.24
CA ASP A 901 -19.30 -34.39 8.68
C ASP A 901 -20.28 -33.32 9.21
N GLU A 902 -19.87 -32.45 10.14
CA GLU A 902 -20.65 -31.32 10.64
C GLU A 902 -19.93 -30.00 10.30
N ASP A 903 -20.69 -29.05 9.78
CA ASP A 903 -20.22 -27.71 9.37
C ASP A 903 -20.23 -26.79 10.62
N ASP A 904 -19.28 -26.98 11.54
CA ASP A 904 -19.02 -26.02 12.62
C ASP A 904 -17.89 -25.08 12.15
N LEU A 905 -18.26 -23.91 11.62
CA LEU A 905 -17.36 -22.99 10.90
C LEU A 905 -17.69 -21.51 11.18
N ASP A 906 -18.01 -21.15 12.43
CA ASP A 906 -18.32 -19.76 12.79
C ASP A 906 -17.08 -18.90 13.11
N GLU A 907 -15.86 -19.45 13.15
CA GLU A 907 -14.66 -18.65 13.51
C GLU A 907 -13.58 -18.52 12.41
N MET A 908 -13.53 -19.39 11.39
CA MET A 908 -12.28 -19.59 10.62
C MET A 908 -12.10 -18.82 9.30
N ASN A 909 -12.98 -17.87 8.96
CA ASN A 909 -12.86 -17.13 7.69
C ASN A 909 -12.67 -15.62 7.84
N ASN A 910 -13.11 -15.05 8.97
CA ASN A 910 -12.32 -13.97 9.54
C ASN A 910 -10.90 -14.45 9.73
N GLU A 911 -10.68 -15.68 10.22
CA GLU A 911 -9.34 -16.26 10.30
C GLU A 911 -8.66 -16.53 8.94
N TYR A 912 -9.32 -16.57 7.76
CA TYR A 912 -8.61 -16.73 6.47
C TYR A 912 -8.19 -15.39 5.88
N LEU A 913 -9.04 -14.36 5.98
CA LEU A 913 -8.65 -12.98 5.67
C LEU A 913 -7.71 -12.42 6.74
N GLU A 914 -7.88 -12.81 8.00
CA GLU A 914 -6.95 -12.58 9.10
C GLU A 914 -5.76 -13.52 9.06
N ASN A 915 -5.77 -14.70 8.42
CA ASN A 915 -4.57 -15.52 8.17
C ASN A 915 -3.84 -15.11 6.91
N LEU A 916 -4.50 -14.52 5.91
CA LEU A 916 -3.87 -13.81 4.80
C LEU A 916 -3.32 -12.47 5.28
N ALA A 917 -4.05 -11.77 6.16
CA ALA A 917 -3.53 -10.62 6.88
C ALA A 917 -2.49 -11.02 7.91
N ARG A 918 -2.59 -12.17 8.63
CA ARG A 918 -1.57 -12.73 9.56
C ARG A 918 -0.39 -13.30 8.80
N MET A 919 -0.54 -13.79 7.58
CA MET A 919 0.58 -14.19 6.73
C MET A 919 1.23 -12.97 6.11
N ALA A 920 0.47 -11.96 5.69
CA ALA A 920 1.01 -10.66 5.30
C ALA A 920 1.69 -9.97 6.49
N LEU A 921 1.12 -10.07 7.70
CA LEU A 921 1.62 -9.55 8.97
C LEU A 921 2.79 -10.37 9.52
N LYS A 922 2.82 -11.70 9.45
CA LYS A 922 3.95 -12.57 9.87
C LYS A 922 5.10 -12.52 8.87
N THR A 923 4.82 -12.31 7.59
CA THR A 923 5.84 -11.99 6.58
C THR A 923 6.40 -10.59 6.81
N SER A 924 5.54 -9.66 7.22
CA SER A 924 5.85 -8.30 7.67
C SER A 924 6.62 -8.28 9.01
N GLU A 925 6.30 -9.11 10.01
CA GLU A 925 6.98 -9.22 11.32
C GLU A 925 8.35 -9.90 11.18
N ARG A 926 8.46 -10.93 10.33
CA ARG A 926 9.78 -11.49 9.92
C ARG A 926 10.64 -10.50 9.13
N GLN A 927 10.05 -9.41 8.66
CA GLN A 927 10.69 -8.26 7.99
C GLN A 927 10.69 -6.97 8.83
N GLY A 928 10.20 -7.02 10.10
CA GLY A 928 10.17 -5.89 11.03
C GLY A 928 9.13 -4.78 10.75
N VAL A 929 7.93 -5.11 10.25
CA VAL A 929 6.86 -4.18 9.84
C VAL A 929 5.52 -4.56 10.49
N THR A 930 4.64 -3.60 10.83
CA THR A 930 3.25 -3.87 11.32
C THR A 930 2.17 -3.27 10.41
N MET A 931 1.38 -4.11 9.74
CA MET A 931 0.20 -3.72 8.94
C MET A 931 -1.07 -3.51 9.78
N THR A 932 -2.03 -2.74 9.27
CA THR A 932 -3.44 -2.78 9.70
C THR A 932 -4.29 -2.85 8.43
N ALA A 933 -5.25 -3.76 8.39
CA ALA A 933 -6.10 -3.98 7.23
C ALA A 933 -7.45 -3.25 7.43
N ASN A 934 -7.64 -2.11 6.78
CA ASN A 934 -8.97 -1.56 6.51
C ASN A 934 -9.29 -1.78 5.02
N VAL A 935 -10.35 -2.54 4.75
CA VAL A 935 -10.80 -2.87 3.39
C VAL A 935 -11.54 -1.67 2.80
N GLU A 936 -10.82 -0.80 2.09
CA GLU A 936 -11.44 0.18 1.18
C GLU A 936 -11.37 -0.35 -0.26
N GLU A 937 -12.55 -0.60 -0.86
CA GLU A 937 -12.72 -1.15 -2.21
C GLU A 937 -12.38 -0.08 -3.28
N TYR A 938 -11.19 -0.18 -3.92
CA TYR A 938 -10.83 0.54 -5.14
C TYR A 938 -10.70 -0.40 -6.37
N GLU A 939 -10.61 0.20 -7.56
CA GLU A 939 -11.13 -0.30 -8.84
C GLU A 939 -10.43 -1.53 -9.48
N GLU A 940 -11.10 -2.68 -9.68
CA GLU A 940 -10.64 -3.77 -10.57
C GLU A 940 -11.07 -3.55 -12.04
N SER A 941 -10.28 -2.85 -12.85
CA SER A 941 -10.24 -3.11 -14.29
C SER A 941 -8.82 -3.52 -14.67
N ASP A 942 -8.62 -4.24 -15.79
CA ASP A 942 -7.28 -4.74 -16.20
C ASP A 942 -6.20 -3.63 -16.22
N ASP A 943 -6.58 -2.35 -16.38
CA ASP A 943 -5.69 -1.16 -16.35
C ASP A 943 -5.51 -0.52 -14.94
N ALA A 944 -6.35 -0.91 -13.98
CA ALA A 944 -6.36 -0.43 -12.60
C ALA A 944 -5.77 -1.45 -11.61
N PHE A 945 -5.67 -2.72 -12.01
CA PHE A 945 -4.91 -3.74 -11.28
C PHE A 945 -3.42 -3.37 -11.16
N GLN A 946 -2.82 -2.85 -12.24
CA GLN A 946 -1.44 -2.34 -12.27
C GLN A 946 -1.25 -1.18 -11.26
N ARG A 947 -2.14 -0.17 -11.30
CA ARG A 947 -2.06 1.05 -10.47
C ARG A 947 -2.39 0.85 -8.99
N MET A 948 -3.37 0.00 -8.67
CA MET A 948 -3.72 -0.32 -7.28
C MET A 948 -2.62 -1.14 -6.60
N PHE A 949 -1.87 -1.94 -7.36
CA PHE A 949 -0.74 -2.70 -6.83
C PHE A 949 0.50 -1.84 -6.59
N VAL A 950 0.78 -0.83 -7.43
CA VAL A 950 1.84 0.17 -7.14
C VAL A 950 1.56 0.88 -5.81
N PHE A 951 0.28 1.19 -5.52
CA PHE A 951 -0.13 1.82 -4.26
C PHE A 951 -0.02 0.89 -3.05
N VAL A 952 -0.37 -0.40 -3.19
CA VAL A 952 -0.24 -1.41 -2.11
C VAL A 952 1.23 -1.80 -1.88
N LYS A 953 2.06 -1.90 -2.93
CA LYS A 953 3.51 -2.08 -2.79
C LYS A 953 4.17 -0.85 -2.17
N LYS A 954 3.82 0.38 -2.58
CA LYS A 954 4.26 1.60 -1.87
C LYS A 954 3.94 1.51 -0.38
N LYS A 955 2.69 1.22 0.00
CA LYS A 955 2.32 1.10 1.42
C LYS A 955 2.97 -0.06 2.18
N MET A 956 3.32 -1.18 1.53
CA MET A 956 4.04 -2.29 2.16
C MET A 956 5.53 -1.98 2.40
N PHE A 957 6.17 -1.24 1.49
CA PHE A 957 7.57 -0.82 1.64
C PHE A 957 7.74 0.37 2.60
N PHE A 958 6.69 1.19 2.80
CA PHE A 958 6.74 2.40 3.60
C PHE A 958 6.68 2.24 5.13
N LYS A 959 6.39 1.04 5.66
CA LYS A 959 6.17 0.84 7.10
C LYS A 959 7.36 0.29 7.90
N GLN A 960 8.59 0.44 7.40
CA GLN A 960 9.80 0.27 8.22
C GLN A 960 10.16 1.51 9.06
N LYS A 961 9.39 2.60 8.99
CA LYS A 961 9.51 3.76 9.89
C LYS A 961 8.11 4.28 10.29
N ASN A 962 7.80 4.19 11.60
CA ASN A 962 6.65 4.73 12.37
C ASN A 962 5.31 3.94 12.47
N PRO A 963 4.58 4.06 13.63
CA PRO A 963 3.50 3.15 14.06
C PRO A 963 2.10 3.45 13.46
N ARG A 964 1.13 2.59 13.82
CA ARG A 964 -0.17 2.25 13.17
C ARG A 964 -1.19 3.42 12.95
N PRO A 965 -2.19 3.25 12.05
CA PRO A 965 -3.28 4.22 11.80
C PRO A 965 -4.53 3.99 12.67
N ALA A 966 -5.20 5.08 13.07
CA ALA A 966 -6.43 5.11 13.87
C ALA A 966 -7.73 4.89 13.07
N VAL A 967 -8.75 4.39 13.77
CA VAL A 967 -10.08 3.97 13.28
C VAL A 967 -11.10 5.13 13.31
N THR A 968 -12.00 5.16 12.32
CA THR A 968 -13.09 6.14 12.14
C THR A 968 -14.08 6.21 13.32
N ALA A 969 -14.37 7.43 13.80
CA ALA A 969 -15.34 7.70 14.86
C ALA A 969 -16.80 7.75 14.39
N VAL A 970 -17.70 7.12 15.16
CA VAL A 970 -19.17 7.22 15.08
C VAL A 970 -19.65 8.51 15.77
N PRO A 971 -20.62 9.26 15.24
CA PRO A 971 -21.08 10.50 15.86
C PRO A 971 -22.23 10.25 16.85
N LEU A 972 -22.08 10.54 18.15
CA LEU A 972 -23.20 10.64 19.08
C LEU A 972 -23.01 11.71 20.19
N PRO A 973 -24.12 12.20 20.80
CA PRO A 973 -24.30 13.61 21.14
C PRO A 973 -24.11 13.95 22.63
N ASN A 974 -23.92 15.26 22.89
CA ASN A 974 -24.10 16.00 24.15
C ASN A 974 -23.98 15.19 25.46
N LYS A 975 -22.81 15.23 26.11
CA LYS A 975 -22.64 14.75 27.49
C LYS A 975 -22.18 15.84 28.45
N THR A 976 -22.99 16.01 29.49
CA THR A 976 -22.59 16.46 30.82
C THR A 976 -21.59 15.47 31.43
N TRP A 977 -20.57 15.99 32.10
CA TRP A 977 -19.48 15.30 32.81
C TRP A 977 -19.86 13.95 33.46
N GLN A 978 -19.17 12.89 33.04
CA GLN A 978 -18.98 11.64 33.78
C GLN A 978 -17.47 11.28 33.73
N PRO A 979 -16.90 10.66 34.79
CA PRO A 979 -15.50 10.20 34.77
C PRO A 979 -15.35 9.07 33.74
N ILE A 980 -14.27 9.10 32.97
CA ILE A 980 -13.89 8.03 32.03
C ILE A 980 -13.34 6.86 32.87
N ASP A 981 -13.76 5.63 32.59
CA ASP A 981 -13.22 4.40 33.22
C ASP A 981 -11.75 4.21 32.83
N ASP A 982 -10.93 3.75 33.77
CA ASP A 982 -9.45 3.67 33.69
C ASP A 982 -8.91 2.68 32.62
N ASP A 983 -9.76 1.89 31.95
CA ASP A 983 -9.35 0.78 31.05
C ASP A 983 -9.35 1.11 29.54
N ASP A 984 -9.77 2.32 29.11
CA ASP A 984 -9.86 2.72 27.68
C ASP A 984 -8.78 3.76 27.24
N TYR A 985 -7.75 4.00 28.05
CA TYR A 985 -6.66 4.94 27.69
C TYR A 985 -5.50 4.23 26.98
N GLU A 986 -5.58 4.08 25.67
CA GLU A 986 -4.41 3.80 24.81
C GLU A 986 -3.76 5.15 24.41
N PRO A 987 -2.55 5.47 24.88
CA PRO A 987 -1.80 6.62 24.38
C PRO A 987 -1.16 6.25 23.05
N GLU A 988 -1.73 6.75 21.96
CA GLU A 988 -1.06 6.77 20.67
C GLU A 988 0.10 7.78 20.75
N ASP A 989 1.36 7.32 20.64
CA ASP A 989 2.49 8.19 20.30
C ASP A 989 2.15 8.86 18.97
N THR A 990 1.72 10.12 19.01
CA THR A 990 1.34 10.84 17.78
C THR A 990 2.56 10.89 16.85
N ALA A 991 2.37 10.64 15.55
CA ALA A 991 3.45 10.54 14.55
C ALA A 991 4.36 11.80 14.46
N ILE A 992 4.01 12.88 15.16
CA ILE A 992 4.68 14.16 15.25
C ILE A 992 5.76 14.17 16.35
N GLU A 993 5.71 13.24 17.32
CA GLU A 993 6.67 13.17 18.43
C GLU A 993 8.09 12.79 18.00
N CYS A 994 8.25 12.21 16.81
CA CYS A 994 9.58 11.95 16.23
C CYS A 994 10.36 13.23 15.90
N TYR A 995 9.67 14.36 15.70
CA TYR A 995 10.30 15.66 15.42
C TYR A 995 10.73 16.36 16.71
N THR A 996 11.84 15.86 17.24
CA THR A 996 12.43 16.32 18.50
C THR A 996 12.90 17.77 18.46
N THR A 997 12.89 18.40 19.62
CA THR A 997 13.35 19.78 19.85
C THR A 997 14.31 19.80 21.05
N PRO A 998 14.96 20.94 21.39
CA PRO A 998 15.81 21.04 22.58
C PRO A 998 15.07 20.76 23.91
N LEU A 999 13.73 20.78 23.91
CA LEU A 999 12.93 20.44 25.09
C LEU A 999 12.82 18.93 25.31
N ASP A 1000 13.13 18.11 24.31
CA ASP A 1000 12.94 16.65 24.32
C ASP A 1000 14.24 15.89 24.60
N GLU A 1001 15.38 16.58 24.59
CA GLU A 1001 16.69 16.00 24.87
C GLU A 1001 16.74 15.38 26.29
N LYS A 1002 17.36 14.19 26.42
CA LYS A 1002 17.49 13.47 27.70
C LYS A 1002 18.23 14.28 28.77
N ASP A 1003 19.09 15.22 28.36
CA ASP A 1003 19.86 16.12 29.23
C ASP A 1003 19.25 17.53 29.33
N CYS A 1004 17.98 17.71 28.93
CA CYS A 1004 17.29 18.99 29.04
C CYS A 1004 17.36 19.51 30.49
N VAL A 1005 17.93 20.71 30.66
CA VAL A 1005 18.17 21.32 31.98
C VAL A 1005 16.85 21.69 32.69
N ILE A 1006 15.76 21.80 31.92
CA ILE A 1006 14.46 22.30 32.37
C ILE A 1006 13.48 21.14 32.47
N ASP A 1007 13.15 20.77 33.71
CA ASP A 1007 12.08 19.83 34.04
C ASP A 1007 10.80 20.61 34.38
N GLU A 1008 9.69 20.21 33.77
CA GLU A 1008 8.39 20.86 33.86
C GLU A 1008 7.78 20.82 35.26
N TYR A 1009 7.99 19.74 36.04
CA TYR A 1009 7.51 19.63 37.42
C TYR A 1009 8.31 20.53 38.35
N ILE A 1010 9.65 20.56 38.19
CA ILE A 1010 10.54 21.42 38.97
C ILE A 1010 10.27 22.89 38.65
N LYS A 1011 10.12 23.23 37.36
CA LYS A 1011 9.84 24.60 36.90
C LYS A 1011 8.52 25.09 37.47
N PHE A 1012 7.44 24.32 37.32
CA PHE A 1012 6.11 24.66 37.82
C PHE A 1012 6.08 24.90 39.33
N LYS A 1013 6.69 24.02 40.12
CA LYS A 1013 6.79 24.20 41.57
C LYS A 1013 7.56 25.46 41.94
N THR A 1014 8.67 25.73 41.24
CA THR A 1014 9.50 26.91 41.47
C THR A 1014 8.72 28.20 41.15
N THR A 1015 7.98 28.20 40.05
CA THR A 1015 7.11 29.32 39.64
C THR A 1015 6.04 29.59 40.69
N LEU A 1016 5.28 28.59 41.13
CA LEU A 1016 4.25 28.77 42.16
C LEU A 1016 4.82 29.21 43.52
N HIS A 1017 5.96 28.66 43.93
CA HIS A 1017 6.61 29.09 45.17
C HIS A 1017 7.09 30.53 45.09
N THR A 1018 7.66 30.94 43.95
CA THR A 1018 8.05 32.33 43.70
C THR A 1018 6.84 33.25 43.77
N LEU A 1019 5.74 32.88 43.10
CA LEU A 1019 4.49 33.62 43.08
C LEU A 1019 3.90 33.81 44.48
N SER A 1020 3.98 32.78 45.33
CA SER A 1020 3.51 32.85 46.72
C SER A 1020 4.24 33.91 47.55
N ASN A 1021 5.52 34.18 47.21
CA ASN A 1021 6.37 35.15 47.89
C ASN A 1021 6.27 36.56 47.26
N THR A 1022 6.13 36.66 45.93
CA THR A 1022 6.17 37.94 45.20
C THR A 1022 4.79 38.54 44.94
N GLU A 1023 3.79 37.72 44.61
CA GLU A 1023 2.42 38.12 44.23
C GLU A 1023 1.37 37.29 44.99
N PRO A 1024 1.27 37.41 46.34
CA PRO A 1024 0.42 36.55 47.17
C PRO A 1024 -1.08 36.64 46.83
N ALA A 1025 -1.54 37.79 46.31
CA ALA A 1025 -2.93 37.95 45.87
C ALA A 1025 -3.26 37.08 44.64
N LEU A 1026 -2.32 36.98 43.69
CA LEU A 1026 -2.47 36.14 42.51
C LEU A 1026 -2.34 34.66 42.86
N TYR A 1027 -1.40 34.32 43.73
CA TYR A 1027 -1.29 32.97 44.27
C TYR A 1027 -2.60 32.52 44.94
N HIS A 1028 -3.19 33.38 45.79
CA HIS A 1028 -4.48 33.09 46.40
C HIS A 1028 -5.60 32.95 45.36
N ALA A 1029 -5.63 33.78 44.32
CA ALA A 1029 -6.61 33.67 43.24
C ALA A 1029 -6.51 32.34 42.49
N LEU A 1030 -5.30 31.84 42.23
CA LEU A 1030 -5.06 30.56 41.57
C LEU A 1030 -5.45 29.36 42.44
N THR A 1031 -5.16 29.41 43.75
CA THR A 1031 -5.37 28.25 44.65
C THR A 1031 -6.73 28.21 45.33
N SER A 1032 -7.43 29.34 45.48
CA SER A 1032 -8.67 29.42 46.26
C SER A 1032 -9.87 28.72 45.61
N GLY A 1033 -9.82 28.49 44.29
CA GLY A 1033 -10.88 27.81 43.54
C GLY A 1033 -10.72 26.29 43.43
N LEU A 1034 -9.65 25.71 43.99
CA LEU A 1034 -9.38 24.27 43.88
C LEU A 1034 -10.24 23.45 44.83
N ASP A 1035 -10.81 22.35 44.31
CA ASP A 1035 -11.48 21.35 45.14
C ASP A 1035 -10.49 20.45 45.91
N GLU A 1036 -11.01 19.59 46.80
CA GLU A 1036 -10.19 18.72 47.65
C GLU A 1036 -9.36 17.71 46.84
N ALA A 1037 -9.89 17.22 45.71
CA ALA A 1037 -9.19 16.29 44.84
C ALA A 1037 -8.03 16.98 44.10
N GLN A 1038 -8.28 18.17 43.55
CA GLN A 1038 -7.28 19.01 42.88
C GLN A 1038 -6.17 19.46 43.83
N GLN A 1039 -6.50 19.80 45.08
CA GLN A 1039 -5.49 20.11 46.10
C GLN A 1039 -4.59 18.91 46.41
N LYS A 1040 -5.16 17.71 46.47
CA LYS A 1040 -4.39 16.47 46.66
C LYS A 1040 -3.48 16.19 45.46
N GLN A 1041 -3.99 16.39 44.24
CA GLN A 1041 -3.22 16.22 43.00
C GLN A 1041 -2.07 17.24 42.91
N LEU A 1042 -2.33 18.51 43.24
CA LEU A 1042 -1.29 19.55 43.29
C LEU A 1042 -0.16 19.21 44.27
N ASN A 1043 -0.51 18.67 45.45
CA ASN A 1043 0.48 18.20 46.42
C ASN A 1043 1.29 17.00 45.87
N ALA A 1044 0.65 16.08 45.14
CA ALA A 1044 1.34 14.96 44.50
C ALA A 1044 2.35 15.45 43.44
N VAL A 1045 1.97 16.43 42.61
CA VAL A 1045 2.87 17.09 41.64
C VAL A 1045 4.08 17.71 42.35
N PHE A 1046 3.88 18.37 43.50
CA PHE A 1046 4.99 18.96 44.27
C PHE A 1046 5.94 17.95 44.89
N VAL A 1047 5.43 16.77 45.31
CA VAL A 1047 6.26 15.67 45.80
C VAL A 1047 7.08 15.08 44.66
N LEU A 1048 6.46 14.85 43.49
CA LEU A 1048 7.15 14.34 42.32
C LEU A 1048 8.24 15.32 41.83
N ALA A 1049 7.96 16.62 41.85
CA ALA A 1049 8.96 17.66 41.55
C ALA A 1049 10.18 17.60 42.49
N ASP A 1050 9.99 17.35 43.80
CA ASP A 1050 11.12 17.19 44.74
C ASP A 1050 11.93 15.92 44.46
N GLN A 1051 11.25 14.82 44.12
CA GLN A 1051 11.90 13.56 43.75
C GLN A 1051 12.75 13.72 42.49
N ARG A 1052 12.19 14.31 41.43
CA ARG A 1052 12.90 14.58 40.17
C ARG A 1052 14.07 15.53 40.36
N LYS A 1053 13.93 16.56 41.22
CA LYS A 1053 15.03 17.46 41.58
C LYS A 1053 16.16 16.72 42.29
N ALA A 1054 15.84 15.87 43.26
CA ALA A 1054 16.83 15.05 43.96
C ALA A 1054 17.56 14.09 43.01
N GLN A 1055 16.85 13.51 42.03
CA GLN A 1055 17.45 12.67 40.98
C GLN A 1055 18.41 13.45 40.07
N GLN A 1056 18.01 14.64 39.59
CA GLN A 1056 18.88 15.50 38.79
C GLN A 1056 20.14 15.93 39.56
N ASP A 1057 19.99 16.32 40.83
CA ASP A 1057 21.11 16.70 41.69
C ASP A 1057 22.05 15.50 41.95
N SER A 1058 21.51 14.29 42.14
CA SER A 1058 22.29 13.05 42.26
C SER A 1058 23.09 12.75 41.00
N LYS A 1059 22.47 12.82 39.82
CA LYS A 1059 23.15 12.62 38.52
C LYS A 1059 24.27 13.65 38.30
N ARG A 1060 24.05 14.91 38.66
CA ARG A 1060 25.09 15.96 38.59
C ARG A 1060 26.25 15.67 39.53
N ILE A 1061 25.98 15.17 40.74
CA ILE A 1061 27.02 14.80 41.71
C ILE A 1061 27.84 13.62 41.18
N GLU A 1062 27.21 12.60 40.58
CA GLU A 1062 27.88 11.47 39.93
C GLU A 1062 28.76 11.92 38.75
N GLN A 1063 28.24 12.76 37.85
CA GLN A 1063 28.99 13.32 36.72
C GLN A 1063 30.17 14.21 37.18
N SER A 1064 30.09 14.81 38.37
CA SER A 1064 31.18 15.61 38.98
C SER A 1064 32.24 14.80 39.74
N GLY A 1065 32.16 13.46 39.73
CA GLY A 1065 33.15 12.57 40.36
C GLY A 1065 32.82 12.11 41.79
N GLY A 1066 31.56 12.29 42.25
CA GLY A 1066 31.07 11.83 43.56
C GLY A 1066 31.47 12.71 44.75
N TYR A 1067 30.98 12.38 45.94
CA TYR A 1067 31.28 13.14 47.17
C TYR A 1067 32.76 12.98 47.57
N MET A 1068 33.55 14.05 47.45
CA MET A 1068 34.88 14.10 48.06
C MET A 1068 34.76 14.25 49.59
N PHE A 1069 34.87 13.13 50.31
CA PHE A 1069 35.03 13.15 51.76
C PHE A 1069 36.44 13.60 52.14
N THR A 1070 36.63 14.90 52.40
CA THR A 1070 37.81 15.38 53.12
C THR A 1070 37.62 15.16 54.62
N VAL A 1071 38.31 14.17 55.21
CA VAL A 1071 38.96 14.17 56.54
C VAL A 1071 39.43 12.73 56.89
N PRO A 1072 40.69 12.53 57.37
CA PRO A 1072 41.20 11.21 57.73
C PRO A 1072 40.74 10.81 59.15
N ALA A 1073 39.62 10.11 59.26
CA ALA A 1073 39.26 9.44 60.51
C ALA A 1073 39.96 8.07 60.61
N GLN A 1074 40.83 7.90 61.61
CA GLN A 1074 41.53 6.65 61.88
C GLN A 1074 40.54 5.51 62.18
N VAL A 1075 40.65 4.45 61.40
CA VAL A 1075 39.92 3.18 61.57
C VAL A 1075 40.27 2.56 62.95
N PRO A 1076 39.30 2.30 63.85
CA PRO A 1076 39.58 1.63 65.11
C PRO A 1076 39.99 0.17 64.89
N THR A 1077 41.17 -0.20 65.39
CA THR A 1077 41.79 -1.53 65.22
C THR A 1077 41.27 -2.64 66.14
N LYS A 1078 40.16 -2.44 66.86
CA LYS A 1078 39.57 -3.48 67.73
C LYS A 1078 38.06 -3.44 67.73
N PHE A 1079 37.46 -4.39 67.00
CA PHE A 1079 36.08 -4.82 67.23
C PHE A 1079 36.05 -5.78 68.43
N LYS A 1080 35.32 -5.41 69.49
CA LYS A 1080 34.95 -6.34 70.57
C LYS A 1080 33.61 -6.97 70.20
N PHE A 1081 33.62 -8.29 69.97
CA PHE A 1081 32.42 -9.12 69.99
C PHE A 1081 32.30 -9.80 71.37
N GLY A 1082 31.12 -9.67 72.00
CA GLY A 1082 30.75 -10.28 73.29
C GLY A 1082 30.61 -9.22 74.40
N SER A 1083 29.50 -9.14 75.14
CA SER A 1083 28.60 -10.20 75.64
C SER A 1083 27.12 -9.83 75.58
#